data_AF-A0AAW1PYK1-F1
#
_entry.id   AF-A0AAW1PYK1-F1
#
_cell.length_a   1.000
_cell.length_b   1.000
_cell.length_c   1.000
_cell.angle_alpha   90.00
_cell.angle_beta   90.00
_cell.angle_gamma   90.00
#
_symmetry.space_group_name_H-M   'P 1'
#
loop_
_entity.id
_entity.type
_entity.pdbx_description
1 polymer ?
#
loop_
_entity_poly.entity_id
_entity_poly.type
_entity_poly.pdbx_seq_one_letter_code
_entity_poly.pdbx_strand_id
1 'polypeptide(L)'
;MVPGRALVVTVALLCLAAARAADVIPDTPPSFDDDAPETQYVIVVDTEGDVPAPEPPDGSKRVLMTDKTGRRFTCILPPADGSEAERGQGSRQMLAKHKSLDEEKPPSHYLDALAGLCFYRIEDWWTYEYCYKKHVRQFHKDKDVVESEYSLGTFDADQSDANTVQVLDASGVTEVKYVSNMYTNGEPCDITGQHRETEVRYLCSEDGQDQIASIKEPATCHYLLTLHTPRLCKHPQFHLPEPPLAHIVCIPYDPDPKPAAGVRLEDAMDKAAAADVPVTASESGGHGSMEHNDAASFEASLASGSGHGNAQQPPAGMGKPARHADIDYEALLGQDEVSSPLHLSPGSEGGSGVAEAEDVRNKDHAKSRTVTTNTGAPVASNDHSLTAGPRGPVLLEDYHLLEKLGQFNREKIPERVVHARGMTAKGYFEVTHDVSHLTAAKFLNGVGKKTPVAARFSTVVHERGSPESLRDVRGFSVKFYSEEGNWDFVGNDIPVFFIRDGFKFPDLVHALRPNPRNHIQEGWRALDFLAHHPESTHILTWLLDDNGIPKDWRHMEGFGVNTFKLVTADGQERLCKFHWRPTCGAEFLTDEDAKAVGEDNMRHSHATHDLFNAIQDGKYPEWSFYVQVIEPEDEDKFEFDPLDATKVWPEDRFPLIPVGKMVLNENIGNFHNESEQIAFSPGISVPGIAMSNDKLLQSRIHAYSDTQRYRLGANYQQLPINAPKCPYHNNHHDGAMNFGQTSEEVNYWPSLSENQGPVDAGRGDINLSKESLAGAERTKENIPKTNDFQQAGERWRQMDQGRRERFLKHIVSWMTEPKCNQRVRDVWVSYWSQCDEELGQIIAKRVQEMTGGKAGSPADANHAATKA
;
A
#
# COMPACT_ATOMS: atom_id res chain seq x y z
N MET A 1 3.51 -48.61 20.24
CA MET A 1 4.32 -48.08 21.35
C MET A 1 5.38 -47.20 20.73
N VAL A 2 5.28 -45.87 20.69
CA VAL A 2 4.82 -44.87 21.68
C VAL A 2 3.71 -43.98 21.08
N PRO A 3 2.60 -43.66 21.79
CA PRO A 3 1.61 -42.69 21.35
C PRO A 3 1.87 -41.30 21.95
N GLY A 4 1.44 -40.24 21.26
CA GLY A 4 1.52 -38.86 21.76
C GLY A 4 2.25 -37.92 20.79
N ARG A 5 1.51 -37.36 19.83
CA ARG A 5 1.97 -36.18 19.08
C ARG A 5 1.15 -34.99 19.56
N ALA A 6 1.77 -34.11 20.35
CA ALA A 6 1.27 -32.77 20.59
C ALA A 6 1.45 -31.95 19.30
N LEU A 7 0.41 -31.26 18.85
CA LEU A 7 0.47 -30.33 17.73
C LEU A 7 0.51 -28.91 18.31
N VAL A 8 1.57 -28.15 18.03
CA VAL A 8 1.76 -26.76 18.48
C VAL A 8 1.49 -25.87 17.28
N VAL A 9 0.53 -24.95 17.38
CA VAL A 9 0.18 -23.99 16.31
C VAL A 9 -0.11 -22.62 16.95
N THR A 10 0.64 -21.60 16.53
CA THR A 10 0.44 -20.18 16.88
C THR A 10 -0.75 -19.63 16.08
N VAL A 11 -1.67 -18.88 16.71
CA VAL A 11 -2.92 -18.43 16.07
C VAL A 11 -3.22 -16.96 16.37
N ALA A 12 -3.36 -16.17 15.31
CA ALA A 12 -4.47 -15.21 15.16
C ALA A 12 -5.33 -15.72 13.98
N LEU A 13 -6.65 -15.73 14.16
CA LEU A 13 -7.67 -16.40 13.34
C LEU A 13 -7.52 -17.92 13.27
N LEU A 14 -8.38 -18.66 13.99
CA LEU A 14 -9.00 -19.94 13.56
C LEU A 14 -9.39 -20.86 14.73
N CYS A 15 -10.53 -20.59 15.39
CA CYS A 15 -11.30 -21.69 16.00
C CYS A 15 -11.84 -22.68 14.92
N LEU A 16 -11.85 -22.30 13.63
CA LEU A 16 -12.26 -23.15 12.50
C LEU A 16 -11.14 -24.00 11.88
N ALA A 17 -9.85 -23.72 12.11
CA ALA A 17 -8.73 -24.57 11.65
C ALA A 17 -8.12 -25.41 12.77
N ALA A 18 -8.12 -24.96 14.03
CA ALA A 18 -7.69 -25.81 15.15
C ALA A 18 -8.61 -27.04 15.30
N ALA A 19 -9.93 -26.89 15.07
CA ALA A 19 -10.88 -28.00 15.03
C ALA A 19 -10.63 -28.98 13.84
N ARG A 20 -9.97 -28.53 12.77
CA ARG A 20 -9.59 -29.37 11.63
C ARG A 20 -8.27 -30.13 11.83
N ALA A 21 -7.42 -29.70 12.77
CA ALA A 21 -6.13 -30.35 13.04
C ALA A 21 -6.20 -31.38 14.19
N ALA A 22 -7.19 -31.28 15.07
CA ALA A 22 -7.44 -32.22 16.19
C ALA A 22 -8.72 -33.06 16.06
N ASP A 23 -9.44 -32.98 14.94
CA ASP A 23 -10.63 -33.80 14.60
C ASP A 23 -11.83 -33.73 15.57
N VAL A 24 -12.02 -32.62 16.29
CA VAL A 24 -13.13 -32.40 17.23
C VAL A 24 -13.72 -30.99 17.04
N ILE A 25 -15.04 -30.88 16.84
CA ILE A 25 -15.75 -29.63 16.52
C ILE A 25 -16.75 -29.28 17.65
N PRO A 26 -16.83 -28.01 18.11
CA PRO A 26 -17.84 -27.60 19.08
C PRO A 26 -19.25 -27.55 18.45
N ASP A 27 -20.26 -28.02 19.18
CA ASP A 27 -21.66 -28.07 18.68
C ASP A 27 -22.30 -26.66 18.58
N THR A 28 -21.72 -25.63 19.21
CA THR A 28 -22.11 -24.20 19.09
C THR A 28 -20.88 -23.28 19.28
N PRO A 29 -20.70 -22.22 18.47
CA PRO A 29 -19.54 -21.33 18.58
C PRO A 29 -19.66 -20.39 19.80
N PRO A 30 -18.64 -20.27 20.67
CA PRO A 30 -18.64 -19.28 21.74
C PRO A 30 -18.27 -17.88 21.20
N SER A 31 -18.83 -16.82 21.79
CA SER A 31 -18.38 -15.43 21.57
C SER A 31 -17.11 -15.15 22.39
N PHE A 32 -16.07 -14.59 21.76
CA PHE A 32 -14.85 -14.12 22.42
C PHE A 32 -14.55 -12.67 22.02
N ASP A 33 -13.97 -11.90 22.95
CA ASP A 33 -13.53 -10.51 22.78
C ASP A 33 -12.27 -10.45 21.89
N ASP A 34 -12.24 -9.53 20.92
CA ASP A 34 -11.19 -9.39 19.90
C ASP A 34 -9.86 -8.80 20.43
N ASP A 35 -9.78 -8.42 21.73
CA ASP A 35 -8.63 -7.75 22.35
C ASP A 35 -7.78 -8.64 23.29
N ALA A 36 -7.93 -9.97 23.27
CA ALA A 36 -7.14 -10.86 24.11
C ALA A 36 -5.77 -11.21 23.48
N PRO A 37 -4.64 -11.16 24.23
CA PRO A 37 -3.31 -11.48 23.70
C PRO A 37 -3.19 -12.96 23.27
N GLU A 38 -2.43 -13.22 22.19
CA GLU A 38 -2.22 -14.53 21.54
C GLU A 38 -1.84 -15.63 22.56
N THR A 39 -2.83 -16.32 23.13
CA THR A 39 -2.64 -17.44 24.05
C THR A 39 -2.66 -18.74 23.26
N GLN A 40 -1.57 -19.52 23.28
CA GLN A 40 -1.55 -20.83 22.63
C GLN A 40 -2.24 -21.89 23.49
N TYR A 41 -3.14 -22.68 22.91
CA TYR A 41 -3.87 -23.74 23.61
C TYR A 41 -3.45 -25.14 23.13
N VAL A 42 -3.34 -26.10 24.06
CA VAL A 42 -3.09 -27.51 23.76
C VAL A 42 -4.30 -28.34 24.17
N ILE A 43 -4.97 -28.99 23.21
CA ILE A 43 -6.11 -29.87 23.47
C ILE A 43 -5.63 -31.28 23.77
N VAL A 44 -6.01 -31.82 24.94
CA VAL A 44 -5.75 -33.20 25.34
C VAL A 44 -7.08 -33.94 25.41
N VAL A 45 -7.24 -34.94 24.54
CA VAL A 45 -8.45 -35.79 24.49
C VAL A 45 -8.12 -37.14 25.13
N ASP A 46 -8.77 -37.45 26.25
CA ASP A 46 -8.68 -38.77 26.87
C ASP A 46 -9.68 -39.71 26.18
N THR A 47 -9.17 -40.67 25.43
CA THR A 47 -9.99 -41.64 24.70
C THR A 47 -10.22 -42.94 25.47
N GLU A 48 -9.51 -43.17 26.57
CA GLU A 48 -9.52 -44.43 27.33
C GLU A 48 -10.21 -44.27 28.70
N GLY A 49 -10.43 -43.04 29.16
CA GLY A 49 -11.16 -42.73 30.40
C GLY A 49 -10.33 -42.91 31.67
N ASP A 50 -9.00 -42.93 31.53
CA ASP A 50 -8.05 -43.15 32.61
C ASP A 50 -7.76 -41.88 33.41
N VAL A 51 -8.19 -40.70 32.93
CA VAL A 51 -8.03 -39.42 33.62
C VAL A 51 -9.30 -39.09 34.40
N PRO A 52 -9.31 -39.12 35.75
CA PRO A 52 -10.48 -38.72 36.52
C PRO A 52 -10.79 -37.25 36.24
N ALA A 53 -12.06 -36.95 35.91
CA ALA A 53 -12.49 -35.60 35.57
C ALA A 53 -12.19 -34.64 36.74
N PRO A 54 -11.28 -33.66 36.59
CA PRO A 54 -11.05 -32.69 37.65
C PRO A 54 -12.30 -31.82 37.84
N GLU A 55 -12.56 -31.40 39.08
CA GLU A 55 -13.55 -30.33 39.31
C GLU A 55 -13.10 -29.07 38.57
N PRO A 56 -13.98 -28.38 37.83
CA PRO A 56 -13.59 -27.19 37.10
C PRO A 56 -13.17 -26.09 38.08
N PRO A 57 -12.08 -25.36 37.83
CA PRO A 57 -11.82 -24.12 38.56
C PRO A 57 -13.00 -23.17 38.40
N ASP A 58 -13.30 -22.38 39.43
CA ASP A 58 -14.44 -21.47 39.45
C ASP A 58 -14.41 -20.52 38.23
N GLY A 59 -15.54 -20.39 37.53
CA GLY A 59 -15.63 -19.60 36.29
C GLY A 59 -15.26 -20.30 34.97
N SER A 60 -14.81 -21.56 34.98
CA SER A 60 -14.55 -22.32 33.74
C SER A 60 -15.82 -22.83 33.05
N LYS A 61 -15.87 -22.78 31.70
CA LYS A 61 -17.03 -23.23 30.90
C LYS A 61 -16.84 -24.66 30.41
N ARG A 62 -17.82 -25.53 30.68
CA ARG A 62 -17.93 -26.85 30.04
C ARG A 62 -18.59 -26.69 28.68
N VAL A 63 -17.95 -27.20 27.64
CA VAL A 63 -18.47 -27.18 26.26
C VAL A 63 -18.53 -28.60 25.74
N LEU A 64 -19.65 -28.95 25.13
CA LEU A 64 -19.82 -30.23 24.45
C LEU A 64 -19.21 -30.14 23.05
N MET A 65 -18.35 -31.10 22.73
CA MET A 65 -17.71 -31.17 21.43
C MET A 65 -17.87 -32.57 20.83
N THR A 66 -17.97 -32.66 19.52
CA THR A 66 -18.19 -33.93 18.82
C THR A 66 -17.01 -34.21 17.90
N ASP A 67 -16.45 -35.42 17.96
CA ASP A 67 -15.42 -35.85 17.01
C ASP A 67 -16.01 -36.20 15.64
N LYS A 68 -15.15 -36.29 14.63
CA LYS A 68 -15.54 -36.67 13.26
C LYS A 68 -16.21 -38.04 13.10
N THR A 69 -16.16 -38.89 14.13
CA THR A 69 -16.83 -40.20 14.18
C THR A 69 -18.18 -40.16 14.88
N GLY A 70 -18.61 -38.98 15.34
CA GLY A 70 -19.88 -38.76 16.04
C GLY A 70 -19.82 -39.01 17.54
N ARG A 71 -18.63 -39.22 18.13
CA ARG A 71 -18.48 -39.40 19.58
C ARG A 71 -18.43 -38.04 20.25
N ARG A 72 -19.20 -37.89 21.31
CA ARG A 72 -19.27 -36.65 22.08
C ARG A 72 -18.26 -36.67 23.21
N PHE A 73 -17.72 -35.49 23.50
CA PHE A 73 -16.77 -35.23 24.57
C PHE A 73 -17.22 -33.98 25.33
N THR A 74 -17.01 -33.97 26.65
CA THR A 74 -17.14 -32.76 27.47
C THR A 74 -15.74 -32.16 27.63
N CYS A 75 -15.54 -30.96 27.12
CA CYS A 75 -14.28 -30.22 27.23
C CYS A 75 -14.41 -29.08 28.25
N ILE A 76 -13.38 -28.86 29.07
CA ILE A 76 -13.35 -27.76 30.05
C ILE A 76 -12.45 -26.65 29.50
N LEU A 77 -13.02 -25.47 29.29
CA LEU A 77 -12.28 -24.28 28.84
C LEU A 77 -11.86 -23.42 30.04
N PRO A 78 -10.61 -22.91 30.08
CA PRO A 78 -10.19 -21.99 31.13
C PRO A 78 -10.98 -20.65 31.06
N PRO A 79 -11.14 -19.95 32.19
CA PRO A 79 -11.87 -18.67 32.25
C PRO A 79 -11.19 -17.59 31.39
N ALA A 80 -11.99 -16.72 30.77
CA ALA A 80 -11.53 -15.74 29.79
C ALA A 80 -10.74 -14.57 30.43
N ASP A 81 -10.94 -14.32 31.72
CA ASP A 81 -10.71 -13.05 32.41
C ASP A 81 -9.74 -13.12 33.63
N GLY A 82 -9.10 -14.26 33.88
CA GLY A 82 -8.14 -14.41 34.99
C GLY A 82 -6.74 -13.83 34.74
N SER A 83 -6.19 -13.10 35.72
CA SER A 83 -4.82 -12.56 35.73
C SER A 83 -3.73 -13.65 35.60
N GLU A 84 -2.57 -13.31 35.01
CA GLU A 84 -1.45 -14.22 34.67
C GLU A 84 -0.98 -15.13 35.82
N ALA A 85 -1.20 -14.74 37.08
CA ALA A 85 -0.74 -15.46 38.26
C ALA A 85 -1.45 -16.82 38.49
N GLU A 86 -2.67 -17.01 38.01
CA GLU A 86 -3.43 -18.26 38.21
C GLU A 86 -3.33 -19.23 37.02
N ARG A 87 -2.98 -18.74 35.82
CA ARG A 87 -2.83 -19.58 34.61
C ARG A 87 -1.60 -20.50 34.64
N GLY A 88 -0.61 -20.22 35.51
CA GLY A 88 0.69 -20.90 35.51
C GLY A 88 0.92 -21.99 36.58
N GLN A 89 0.04 -22.15 37.57
CA GLN A 89 0.29 -23.09 38.68
C GLN A 89 -0.27 -24.51 38.43
N GLY A 90 -1.37 -24.65 37.70
CA GLY A 90 -1.98 -25.98 37.44
C GLY A 90 -1.20 -26.86 36.46
N SER A 91 -0.51 -26.26 35.49
CA SER A 91 0.18 -26.98 34.40
C SER A 91 1.62 -27.39 34.74
N ARG A 92 2.31 -26.66 35.65
CA ARG A 92 3.69 -26.98 36.05
C ARG A 92 3.83 -28.21 36.95
N GLN A 93 2.79 -28.65 37.65
CA GLN A 93 2.85 -29.83 38.51
C GLN A 93 2.69 -31.18 37.78
N MET A 94 2.32 -31.19 36.50
CA MET A 94 2.01 -32.42 35.76
C MET A 94 3.09 -32.89 34.78
N LEU A 95 4.09 -32.05 34.44
CA LEU A 95 5.20 -32.41 33.53
C LEU A 95 6.57 -32.55 34.21
N ALA A 96 6.62 -32.52 35.54
CA ALA A 96 7.84 -32.76 36.29
C ALA A 96 8.14 -34.27 36.42
N LYS A 97 8.38 -34.95 35.29
CA LYS A 97 8.91 -36.32 35.25
C LYS A 97 9.42 -36.68 33.86
N HIS A 98 10.42 -35.96 33.36
CA HIS A 98 11.48 -36.47 32.47
C HIS A 98 12.34 -35.32 31.93
N LYS A 99 13.44 -35.00 32.62
CA LYS A 99 14.76 -34.82 31.99
C LYS A 99 15.80 -34.67 33.08
N SER A 100 16.84 -35.49 32.94
CA SER A 100 18.02 -35.53 33.78
C SER A 100 18.77 -34.19 33.75
N LEU A 101 19.25 -33.78 34.92
CA LEU A 101 20.24 -32.74 35.11
C LEU A 101 21.54 -33.13 34.40
N ASP A 102 21.80 -32.54 33.24
CA ASP A 102 23.17 -32.33 32.77
C ASP A 102 23.59 -30.94 33.27
N GLU A 103 24.80 -30.83 33.84
CA GLU A 103 25.35 -29.56 34.37
C GLU A 103 25.25 -28.45 33.31
N GLU A 104 24.44 -27.42 33.57
CA GLU A 104 24.28 -26.27 32.67
C GLU A 104 25.63 -25.53 32.55
N LYS A 105 26.18 -25.52 31.34
CA LYS A 105 27.42 -24.79 31.05
C LYS A 105 27.13 -23.29 31.04
N PRO A 106 28.03 -22.43 31.56
CA PRO A 106 27.79 -20.99 31.61
C PRO A 106 27.61 -20.41 30.20
N PRO A 107 26.82 -19.33 30.02
CA PRO A 107 26.61 -18.65 28.73
C PRO A 107 27.88 -18.38 27.92
N SER A 108 28.96 -17.98 28.62
CA SER A 108 30.27 -17.70 28.04
C SER A 108 30.88 -18.90 27.31
N HIS A 109 30.56 -20.13 27.73
CA HIS A 109 31.02 -21.37 27.08
C HIS A 109 30.57 -21.44 25.61
N TYR A 110 29.36 -20.97 25.31
CA TYR A 110 28.80 -21.01 23.97
C TYR A 110 29.43 -19.98 23.03
N LEU A 111 29.98 -18.90 23.60
CA LEU A 111 30.70 -17.85 22.89
C LEU A 111 32.18 -18.18 22.67
N ASP A 112 32.77 -19.15 23.36
CA ASP A 112 34.17 -19.54 23.16
C ASP A 112 34.46 -20.03 21.74
N ALA A 113 33.44 -20.48 21.00
CA ALA A 113 33.56 -20.82 19.58
C ALA A 113 33.81 -19.59 18.66
N LEU A 114 33.68 -18.37 19.19
CA LEU A 114 34.06 -17.13 18.51
C LEU A 114 35.56 -16.82 18.66
N ALA A 115 36.30 -17.59 19.47
CA ALA A 115 37.72 -17.39 19.68
C ALA A 115 38.51 -17.37 18.37
N GLY A 116 39.26 -16.28 18.15
CA GLY A 116 40.06 -16.09 16.95
C GLY A 116 39.31 -15.50 15.75
N LEU A 117 37.99 -15.29 15.85
CA LEU A 117 37.21 -14.62 14.81
C LEU A 117 37.19 -13.10 15.04
N CYS A 118 37.19 -12.38 13.92
CA CYS A 118 37.00 -10.94 13.87
C CYS A 118 35.81 -10.62 12.96
N PHE A 119 34.99 -9.69 13.41
CA PHE A 119 33.78 -9.23 12.75
C PHE A 119 33.97 -7.80 12.30
N TYR A 120 33.37 -7.47 11.16
CA TYR A 120 33.54 -6.17 10.53
C TYR A 120 32.19 -5.53 10.27
N ARG A 121 32.12 -4.22 10.45
CA ARG A 121 30.95 -3.42 10.08
C ARG A 121 31.40 -2.06 9.58
N ILE A 122 30.82 -1.61 8.48
CA ILE A 122 31.04 -0.28 7.95
C ILE A 122 29.82 0.55 8.35
N GLU A 123 30.04 1.65 9.07
CA GLU A 123 29.02 2.68 9.29
C GLU A 123 29.58 4.02 8.82
N ASP A 124 28.96 4.54 7.77
CA ASP A 124 29.38 5.76 7.06
C ASP A 124 30.86 5.71 6.65
N TRP A 125 31.66 6.61 7.22
CA TRP A 125 33.10 6.76 6.95
C TRP A 125 33.95 5.73 7.68
N TRP A 126 33.46 5.13 8.77
CA TRP A 126 34.25 4.31 9.68
C TRP A 126 34.02 2.80 9.45
N THR A 127 35.11 2.04 9.49
CA THR A 127 35.08 0.58 9.60
C THR A 127 35.39 0.19 11.04
N TYR A 128 34.53 -0.63 11.62
CA TYR A 128 34.71 -1.20 12.95
C TYR A 128 35.12 -2.66 12.80
N GLU A 129 36.21 -3.02 13.45
CA GLU A 129 36.61 -4.41 13.62
C GLU A 129 36.48 -4.79 15.09
N TYR A 130 35.78 -5.89 15.31
CA TYR A 130 35.61 -6.50 16.61
C TYR A 130 36.20 -7.91 16.61
N CYS A 131 37.23 -8.15 17.40
CA CYS A 131 37.83 -9.48 17.57
C CYS A 131 37.49 -10.05 18.95
N TYR A 132 36.85 -11.23 18.99
CA TYR A 132 36.36 -11.82 20.23
C TYR A 132 37.49 -12.05 21.25
N LYS A 133 37.28 -11.54 22.48
CA LYS A 133 38.25 -11.49 23.58
C LYS A 133 39.64 -10.93 23.23
N LYS A 134 39.74 -10.07 22.19
CA LYS A 134 40.99 -9.39 21.81
C LYS A 134 40.85 -7.87 21.90
N HIS A 135 40.21 -7.25 20.91
CA HIS A 135 40.12 -5.80 20.80
C HIS A 135 38.90 -5.37 19.98
N VAL A 136 38.51 -4.11 20.18
CA VAL A 136 37.62 -3.37 19.30
C VAL A 136 38.42 -2.20 18.73
N ARG A 137 38.40 -2.02 17.41
CA ARG A 137 39.03 -0.86 16.77
C ARG A 137 38.13 -0.24 15.72
N GLN A 138 38.33 1.04 15.51
CA GLN A 138 37.67 1.85 14.50
C GLN A 138 38.75 2.38 13.56
N PHE A 139 38.58 2.25 12.25
CA PHE A 139 39.54 2.75 11.29
C PHE A 139 38.89 3.15 9.97
N HIS A 140 39.51 4.10 9.27
CA HIS A 140 39.15 4.45 7.91
C HIS A 140 40.19 3.89 6.94
N LYS A 141 39.72 3.31 5.83
CA LYS A 141 40.56 2.66 4.84
C LYS A 141 40.28 3.27 3.46
N ASP A 142 41.30 3.90 2.86
CA ASP A 142 41.28 4.22 1.43
C ASP A 142 41.99 3.09 0.67
N LYS A 143 41.23 2.37 -0.17
CA LYS A 143 41.65 1.15 -0.88
C LYS A 143 42.17 0.06 0.08
N ASP A 144 43.50 -0.05 0.20
CA ASP A 144 44.23 -1.06 0.96
C ASP A 144 45.07 -0.49 2.12
N VAL A 145 45.00 0.82 2.36
CA VAL A 145 45.79 1.51 3.38
C VAL A 145 44.85 2.05 4.46
N VAL A 146 45.19 1.77 5.72
CA VAL A 146 44.51 2.36 6.87
C VAL A 146 45.05 3.77 7.08
N GLU A 147 44.22 4.79 6.86
CA GLU A 147 44.63 6.20 6.96
C GLU A 147 44.49 6.76 8.38
N SER A 148 43.50 6.28 9.12
CA SER A 148 43.27 6.63 10.52
C SER A 148 42.74 5.41 11.26
N GLU A 149 43.23 5.20 12.48
CA GLU A 149 42.89 4.06 13.33
C GLU A 149 42.80 4.55 14.78
N TYR A 150 41.77 4.10 15.48
CA TYR A 150 41.56 4.32 16.91
C TYR A 150 41.29 2.98 17.58
N SER A 151 42.03 2.69 18.65
CA SER A 151 41.69 1.58 19.55
C SER A 151 40.50 1.98 20.42
N LEU A 152 39.39 1.26 20.31
CA LEU A 152 38.18 1.49 21.12
C LEU A 152 38.15 0.65 22.41
N GLY A 153 39.15 -0.21 22.60
CA GLY A 153 39.35 -0.99 23.81
C GLY A 153 39.96 -2.36 23.56
N THR A 154 40.60 -2.90 24.59
CA THR A 154 41.12 -4.27 24.66
C THR A 154 40.33 -5.06 25.69
N PHE A 155 40.15 -6.37 25.46
CA PHE A 155 39.27 -7.19 26.30
C PHE A 155 39.67 -7.17 27.78
N ASP A 156 38.71 -6.84 28.64
CA ASP A 156 38.86 -6.80 30.09
C ASP A 156 38.07 -7.96 30.72
N ALA A 157 38.81 -8.97 31.17
CA ALA A 157 38.24 -10.18 31.75
C ALA A 157 37.62 -9.94 33.13
N ASP A 158 38.05 -8.90 33.85
CA ASP A 158 37.63 -8.63 35.22
C ASP A 158 36.30 -7.83 35.28
N GLN A 159 35.82 -7.33 34.14
CA GLN A 159 34.61 -6.50 34.00
C GLN A 159 33.54 -7.10 33.07
N SER A 160 33.58 -8.40 32.82
CA SER A 160 32.63 -9.08 31.92
C SER A 160 31.55 -9.83 32.71
N ASP A 161 30.29 -9.40 32.56
CA ASP A 161 29.13 -9.97 33.27
C ASP A 161 27.99 -10.38 32.32
N ALA A 162 27.18 -11.35 32.74
CA ALA A 162 25.90 -11.65 32.09
C ALA A 162 24.82 -10.74 32.68
N ASN A 163 24.25 -9.86 31.87
CA ASN A 163 23.30 -8.83 32.30
C ASN A 163 21.91 -9.04 31.66
N THR A 164 20.87 -8.59 32.34
CA THR A 164 19.49 -8.56 31.82
C THR A 164 19.02 -7.10 31.79
N VAL A 165 18.50 -6.63 30.65
CA VAL A 165 17.91 -5.28 30.54
C VAL A 165 16.56 -5.37 29.86
N GLN A 166 15.58 -4.67 30.41
CA GLN A 166 14.28 -4.47 29.78
C GLN A 166 14.43 -3.38 28.70
N VAL A 167 14.19 -3.73 27.44
CA VAL A 167 14.15 -2.75 26.36
C VAL A 167 12.71 -2.65 25.88
N LEU A 168 12.15 -1.45 25.93
CA LEU A 168 10.86 -1.15 25.32
C LEU A 168 11.09 -0.99 23.81
N ASP A 169 10.62 -1.94 23.01
CA ASP A 169 10.43 -1.71 21.58
C ASP A 169 9.07 -1.04 21.32
N ALA A 170 8.82 -0.70 20.06
CA ALA A 170 7.61 0.01 19.62
C ALA A 170 6.29 -0.78 19.83
N SER A 171 6.34 -2.02 20.32
CA SER A 171 5.18 -2.88 20.61
C SER A 171 4.85 -3.03 22.10
N GLY A 172 5.72 -2.55 23.00
CA GLY A 172 5.49 -2.61 24.45
C GLY A 172 5.85 -3.96 25.07
N VAL A 173 7.03 -3.99 25.69
CA VAL A 173 7.59 -4.99 26.63
C VAL A 173 8.07 -6.33 26.01
N THR A 174 9.37 -6.39 25.69
CA THR A 174 10.13 -7.67 25.67
C THR A 174 11.40 -7.55 26.52
N GLU A 175 11.59 -8.45 27.47
CA GLU A 175 12.81 -8.54 28.27
C GLU A 175 13.90 -9.26 27.44
N VAL A 176 14.96 -8.54 27.05
CA VAL A 176 16.02 -9.11 26.20
C VAL A 176 17.25 -9.42 27.06
N LYS A 177 17.64 -10.69 27.11
CA LYS A 177 18.83 -11.16 27.83
C LYS A 177 20.04 -11.13 26.91
N TYR A 178 21.19 -10.68 27.42
CA TYR A 178 22.45 -10.66 26.67
C TYR A 178 23.64 -11.00 27.57
N VAL A 179 24.76 -11.40 26.96
CA VAL A 179 26.06 -11.44 27.65
C VAL A 179 26.79 -10.15 27.31
N SER A 180 27.49 -9.53 28.26
CA SER A 180 28.31 -8.35 27.99
C SER A 180 29.78 -8.62 28.32
N ASN A 181 30.67 -8.21 27.42
CA ASN A 181 32.10 -8.14 27.67
C ASN A 181 32.55 -6.68 27.59
N MET A 182 33.34 -6.24 28.56
CA MET A 182 33.93 -4.91 28.54
C MET A 182 35.30 -4.93 27.84
N TYR A 183 35.55 -3.87 27.07
CA TYR A 183 36.81 -3.62 26.39
C TYR A 183 37.31 -2.25 26.82
N THR A 184 38.36 -2.23 27.64
CA THR A 184 38.89 -1.03 28.30
C THR A 184 40.30 -0.71 27.77
N ASN A 185 40.89 0.40 28.22
CA ASN A 185 42.23 0.84 27.81
C ASN A 185 42.37 1.14 26.30
N GLY A 186 41.32 1.65 25.65
CA GLY A 186 41.41 2.20 24.29
C GLY A 186 42.27 3.47 24.22
N GLU A 187 42.48 4.02 23.04
CA GLU A 187 43.25 5.26 22.90
C GLU A 187 42.59 6.44 23.60
N PRO A 188 43.36 7.37 24.21
CA PRO A 188 42.81 8.53 24.90
C PRO A 188 41.87 9.35 24.02
N CYS A 189 40.68 9.62 24.53
CA CYS A 189 39.68 10.47 23.94
C CYS A 189 40.23 11.88 23.76
N ASP A 190 40.18 12.39 22.54
CA ASP A 190 40.58 13.75 22.16
C ASP A 190 39.70 14.82 22.80
N ILE A 191 38.48 14.45 23.20
CA ILE A 191 37.52 15.36 23.85
C ILE A 191 37.61 15.28 25.38
N THR A 192 37.54 14.08 25.96
CA THR A 192 37.44 13.90 27.42
C THR A 192 38.77 13.62 28.10
N GLY A 193 39.81 13.25 27.35
CA GLY A 193 41.11 12.83 27.88
C GLY A 193 41.12 11.44 28.54
N GLN A 194 39.97 10.79 28.69
CA GLN A 194 39.85 9.44 29.25
C GLN A 194 40.08 8.38 28.16
N HIS A 195 40.52 7.19 28.56
CA HIS A 195 40.66 6.07 27.62
C HIS A 195 39.30 5.68 27.04
N ARG A 196 39.23 5.44 25.73
CA ARG A 196 38.03 4.89 25.09
C ARG A 196 37.71 3.51 25.66
N GLU A 197 36.42 3.21 25.80
CA GLU A 197 35.94 1.90 26.22
C GLU A 197 34.73 1.45 25.40
N THR A 198 34.56 0.13 25.26
CA THR A 198 33.46 -0.48 24.52
C THR A 198 32.80 -1.59 25.34
N GLU A 199 31.48 -1.50 25.54
CA GLU A 199 30.66 -2.64 25.97
C GLU A 199 30.24 -3.44 24.73
N VAL A 200 30.61 -4.72 24.67
CA VAL A 200 30.16 -5.63 23.60
C VAL A 200 29.06 -6.55 24.13
N ARG A 201 27.84 -6.38 23.64
CA ARG A 201 26.67 -7.19 23.98
C ARG A 201 26.43 -8.30 22.96
N TYR A 202 26.28 -9.53 23.41
CA TYR A 202 25.93 -10.68 22.58
C TYR A 202 24.46 -11.03 22.77
N LEU A 203 23.69 -10.99 21.69
CA LEU A 203 22.28 -11.38 21.69
C LEU A 203 22.10 -12.66 20.89
N CYS A 204 21.19 -13.50 21.35
CA CYS A 204 20.68 -14.62 20.57
C CYS A 204 19.89 -14.07 19.37
N SER A 205 20.21 -14.55 18.16
CA SER A 205 19.45 -14.31 16.93
C SER A 205 19.37 -15.62 16.15
N GLU A 206 18.16 -16.02 15.78
CA GLU A 206 17.89 -17.27 15.04
C GLU A 206 18.15 -17.15 13.53
N ASP A 207 18.41 -15.93 13.04
CA ASP A 207 18.67 -15.61 11.61
C ASP A 207 19.99 -16.19 11.08
N GLY A 208 20.80 -16.83 11.95
CA GLY A 208 21.80 -17.81 11.56
C GLY A 208 23.21 -17.31 11.24
N GLN A 209 23.56 -16.05 11.52
CA GLN A 209 24.93 -15.53 11.29
C GLN A 209 25.51 -14.77 12.48
N ASP A 210 26.81 -14.96 12.74
CA ASP A 210 27.59 -14.18 13.72
C ASP A 210 27.97 -12.83 13.08
N GLN A 211 27.37 -11.72 13.51
CA GLN A 211 27.62 -10.40 12.92
C GLN A 211 27.42 -9.24 13.90
N ILE A 212 28.10 -8.10 13.64
CA ILE A 212 27.87 -6.85 14.38
C ILE A 212 26.54 -6.26 13.91
N ALA A 213 25.55 -6.24 14.80
CA ALA A 213 24.19 -5.76 14.54
C ALA A 213 24.05 -4.23 14.68
N SER A 214 24.81 -3.61 15.58
CA SER A 214 24.92 -2.16 15.69
C SER A 214 26.16 -1.76 16.47
N ILE A 215 26.68 -0.56 16.21
CA ILE A 215 27.56 0.13 17.14
C ILE A 215 26.98 1.52 17.41
N LYS A 216 27.00 1.95 18.68
CA LYS A 216 26.51 3.26 19.10
C LYS A 216 27.51 3.89 20.05
N GLU A 217 27.57 5.20 20.09
CA GLU A 217 28.34 5.96 21.08
C GLU A 217 27.34 6.60 22.06
N PRO A 218 26.82 5.85 23.06
CA PRO A 218 25.81 6.38 24.00
C PRO A 218 26.32 7.55 24.85
N ALA A 219 27.64 7.66 25.04
CA ALA A 219 28.30 8.79 25.66
C ALA A 219 29.66 9.02 24.99
N THR A 220 30.17 10.25 25.02
CA THR A 220 31.43 10.61 24.35
C THR A 220 32.57 9.65 24.71
N CYS A 221 33.16 9.03 23.69
CA CYS A 221 34.21 8.02 23.76
C CYS A 221 33.87 6.71 24.50
N HIS A 222 32.58 6.46 24.73
CA HIS A 222 32.06 5.21 25.26
C HIS A 222 31.18 4.55 24.19
N TYR A 223 31.52 3.32 23.82
CA TYR A 223 30.89 2.63 22.72
C TYR A 223 30.06 1.45 23.21
N LEU A 224 28.93 1.20 22.56
CA LEU A 224 28.07 0.06 22.76
C LEU A 224 27.98 -0.71 21.43
N LEU A 225 28.63 -1.86 21.37
CA LEU A 225 28.63 -2.75 20.22
C LEU A 225 27.71 -3.93 20.49
N THR A 226 26.75 -4.18 19.60
CA THR A 226 25.81 -5.30 19.69
C THR A 226 26.17 -6.34 18.64
N LEU A 227 26.44 -7.57 19.06
CA LEU A 227 26.73 -8.73 18.21
C LEU A 227 25.53 -9.69 18.25
N HIS A 228 24.97 -10.00 17.08
CA HIS A 228 24.00 -11.10 16.95
C HIS A 228 24.75 -12.41 16.75
N THR A 229 24.40 -13.44 17.51
CA THR A 229 25.01 -14.78 17.38
C THR A 229 24.00 -15.90 17.66
N PRO A 230 23.86 -16.88 16.75
CA PRO A 230 23.01 -18.06 16.99
C PRO A 230 23.61 -19.01 18.05
N ARG A 231 24.85 -18.78 18.48
CA ARG A 231 25.55 -19.67 19.43
C ARG A 231 24.96 -19.55 20.83
N LEU A 232 24.57 -18.34 21.21
CA LEU A 232 23.98 -18.05 22.51
C LEU A 232 22.55 -18.60 22.62
N CYS A 233 21.87 -18.79 21.48
CA CYS A 233 20.57 -19.46 21.37
C CYS A 233 20.58 -20.95 21.73
N LYS A 234 21.75 -21.53 22.06
CA LYS A 234 21.82 -22.91 22.57
C LYS A 234 21.67 -22.99 24.08
N HIS A 235 21.75 -21.85 24.77
CA HIS A 235 21.61 -21.78 26.20
C HIS A 235 20.16 -21.39 26.56
N PRO A 236 19.44 -22.20 27.36
CA PRO A 236 18.01 -22.02 27.62
C PRO A 236 17.62 -20.62 28.10
N GLN A 237 18.48 -19.96 28.87
CA GLN A 237 18.20 -18.60 29.37
C GLN A 237 18.08 -17.51 28.30
N PHE A 238 18.59 -17.70 27.07
CA PHE A 238 18.52 -16.70 25.99
C PHE A 238 17.48 -17.02 24.92
N HIS A 239 16.67 -18.05 25.13
CA HIS A 239 15.44 -18.20 24.35
C HIS A 239 14.47 -17.10 24.77
N LEU A 240 13.77 -16.52 23.80
CA LEU A 240 12.63 -15.65 24.10
C LEU A 240 11.61 -16.44 24.92
N PRO A 241 10.95 -15.84 25.93
CA PRO A 241 9.90 -16.53 26.66
C PRO A 241 8.80 -16.94 25.69
N GLU A 242 8.59 -18.24 25.52
CA GLU A 242 7.44 -18.74 24.77
C GLU A 242 6.16 -18.30 25.49
N PRO A 243 5.10 -17.90 24.75
CA PRO A 243 3.83 -17.52 25.36
C PRO A 243 3.25 -18.70 26.17
N PRO A 244 2.56 -18.43 27.30
CA PRO A 244 2.07 -19.48 28.18
C PRO A 244 1.07 -20.40 27.44
N LEU A 245 1.37 -21.71 27.41
CA LEU A 245 0.50 -22.74 26.85
C LEU A 245 -0.63 -23.09 27.85
N ALA A 246 -1.88 -22.90 27.45
CA ALA A 246 -3.06 -23.29 28.24
C ALA A 246 -3.63 -24.63 27.75
N HIS A 247 -3.85 -25.60 28.66
CA HIS A 247 -4.35 -26.93 28.29
C HIS A 247 -5.89 -27.00 28.34
N ILE A 248 -6.52 -27.53 27.29
CA ILE A 248 -7.95 -27.85 27.24
C ILE A 248 -8.09 -29.36 27.36
N VAL A 249 -8.75 -29.85 28.40
CA VAL A 249 -8.94 -31.30 28.62
C VAL A 249 -10.36 -31.69 28.18
N CYS A 250 -10.44 -32.70 27.31
CA CYS A 250 -11.67 -33.26 26.77
C CYS A 250 -11.81 -34.73 27.17
N ILE A 251 -12.93 -35.08 27.80
CA ILE A 251 -13.25 -36.45 28.25
C ILE A 251 -14.51 -36.98 27.55
N PRO A 252 -14.68 -38.30 27.37
CA PRO A 252 -15.85 -38.86 26.68
C PRO A 252 -17.15 -38.44 27.37
N TYR A 253 -18.15 -38.07 26.59
CA TYR A 253 -19.44 -37.62 27.10
C TYR A 253 -20.26 -38.80 27.62
N ASP A 254 -20.50 -38.82 28.93
CA ASP A 254 -21.42 -39.74 29.60
C ASP A 254 -22.72 -38.99 29.94
N PRO A 255 -23.88 -39.36 29.34
CA PRO A 255 -25.16 -38.73 29.65
C PRO A 255 -25.72 -39.11 31.03
N ASP A 256 -25.15 -40.10 31.73
CA ASP A 256 -25.61 -40.55 33.05
C ASP A 256 -24.41 -40.94 33.96
N PRO A 257 -23.70 -39.95 34.54
CA PRO A 257 -22.48 -40.22 35.29
C PRO A 257 -22.79 -41.05 36.54
N LYS A 258 -22.25 -42.28 36.61
CA LYS A 258 -22.32 -43.08 37.84
C LYS A 258 -21.60 -42.34 38.98
N PRO A 259 -22.20 -42.22 40.17
CA PRO A 259 -21.54 -41.59 41.30
C PRO A 259 -20.26 -42.36 41.64
N ALA A 260 -19.17 -41.63 41.86
CA ALA A 260 -17.91 -42.22 42.28
C ALA A 260 -18.11 -43.06 43.54
N ALA A 261 -17.72 -44.34 43.47
CA ALA A 261 -17.79 -45.26 44.59
C ALA A 261 -16.80 -44.80 45.67
N GLY A 262 -17.32 -44.24 46.77
CA GLY A 262 -16.50 -43.95 47.95
C GLY A 262 -16.82 -42.68 48.71
N VAL A 263 -18.09 -42.38 48.99
CA VAL A 263 -18.46 -41.54 50.15
C VAL A 263 -19.67 -42.19 50.80
N ARG A 264 -19.58 -42.48 52.10
CA ARG A 264 -20.64 -43.15 52.86
C ARG A 264 -21.86 -42.23 52.98
N LEU A 265 -23.01 -42.82 52.68
CA LEU A 265 -24.34 -42.25 52.78
C LEU A 265 -24.79 -42.16 54.27
N GLU A 266 -23.99 -41.52 55.12
CA GLU A 266 -24.37 -41.23 56.53
C GLU A 266 -24.02 -39.79 56.95
N ASP A 267 -23.20 -39.04 56.21
CA ASP A 267 -22.85 -37.64 56.55
C ASP A 267 -23.70 -36.57 55.82
N ALA A 268 -24.60 -36.96 54.92
CA ALA A 268 -25.39 -36.04 54.09
C ALA A 268 -26.84 -35.81 54.59
N MET A 269 -27.19 -36.27 55.80
CA MET A 269 -28.57 -36.19 56.31
C MET A 269 -28.75 -35.35 57.59
N ASP A 270 -27.75 -34.57 58.02
CA ASP A 270 -27.85 -33.73 59.23
C ASP A 270 -27.69 -32.21 59.00
N LYS A 271 -27.74 -31.73 57.74
CA LYS A 271 -27.72 -30.27 57.45
C LYS A 271 -28.86 -29.76 56.57
N ALA A 272 -29.95 -30.52 56.47
CA ALA A 272 -31.19 -30.10 55.82
C ALA A 272 -32.38 -30.15 56.81
N ALA A 273 -32.22 -29.53 57.99
CA ALA A 273 -33.32 -29.30 58.94
C ALA A 273 -33.04 -28.08 59.86
N ALA A 274 -33.19 -26.87 59.32
CA ALA A 274 -33.58 -25.63 60.01
C ALA A 274 -33.65 -24.52 58.93
N ALA A 275 -34.84 -24.21 58.39
CA ALA A 275 -35.74 -23.12 58.83
C ALA A 275 -35.15 -21.72 58.55
N ASP A 276 -35.79 -20.74 57.92
CA ASP A 276 -37.17 -20.51 57.45
C ASP A 276 -37.15 -19.28 56.50
N VAL A 277 -38.17 -19.14 55.65
CA VAL A 277 -38.53 -17.96 54.82
C VAL A 277 -39.52 -17.12 55.66
N PRO A 278 -39.58 -15.75 55.68
CA PRO A 278 -40.22 -15.00 54.57
C PRO A 278 -39.99 -13.47 54.37
N VAL A 279 -40.35 -13.05 53.14
CA VAL A 279 -41.06 -11.84 52.65
C VAL A 279 -41.51 -10.77 53.66
N THR A 280 -41.27 -9.47 53.37
CA THR A 280 -42.27 -8.36 53.18
C THR A 280 -41.65 -6.94 53.27
N ALA A 281 -42.29 -6.01 52.55
CA ALA A 281 -42.03 -4.58 52.46
C ALA A 281 -42.33 -3.77 53.74
N SER A 282 -41.77 -2.57 53.90
CA SER A 282 -42.48 -1.35 54.32
C SER A 282 -41.56 -0.12 54.46
N GLU A 283 -42.21 1.03 54.48
CA GLU A 283 -41.75 2.40 54.32
C GLU A 283 -41.02 3.02 55.53
N SER A 284 -40.45 4.21 55.26
CA SER A 284 -40.54 5.45 56.07
C SER A 284 -39.40 5.87 57.01
N GLY A 285 -39.07 7.17 56.90
CA GLY A 285 -38.41 8.02 57.91
C GLY A 285 -36.89 8.12 57.76
N GLY A 286 -36.23 9.28 57.62
CA GLY A 286 -36.63 10.65 57.87
C GLY A 286 -35.61 11.36 58.77
N HIS A 287 -35.01 12.43 58.23
CA HIS A 287 -34.40 13.60 58.92
C HIS A 287 -33.01 13.51 59.57
N GLY A 288 -32.18 14.52 59.26
CA GLY A 288 -30.91 14.83 59.91
C GLY A 288 -30.07 15.89 59.18
N SER A 289 -30.51 17.15 59.24
CA SER A 289 -29.86 18.39 58.77
C SER A 289 -28.74 18.90 59.69
N MET A 290 -27.71 19.57 59.12
CA MET A 290 -26.94 20.74 59.65
C MET A 290 -25.77 21.04 58.68
N GLU A 291 -25.77 22.10 57.86
CA GLU A 291 -25.46 23.54 58.11
C GLU A 291 -23.98 23.92 58.33
N HIS A 292 -23.50 24.78 57.41
CA HIS A 292 -22.61 25.96 57.52
C HIS A 292 -21.10 25.90 57.88
N ASN A 293 -20.22 26.33 56.96
CA ASN A 293 -19.60 27.68 56.92
C ASN A 293 -18.45 27.85 55.88
N ASP A 294 -18.57 28.88 55.01
CA ASP A 294 -17.66 30.04 54.74
C ASP A 294 -16.13 29.91 54.99
N ALA A 295 -15.19 30.57 54.29
CA ALA A 295 -15.13 31.50 53.16
C ALA A 295 -13.62 31.86 52.88
N ALA A 296 -13.41 32.71 51.86
CA ALA A 296 -12.24 33.55 51.50
C ALA A 296 -11.27 32.97 50.44
N SER A 297 -11.15 33.47 49.19
CA SER A 297 -10.97 34.82 48.59
C SER A 297 -9.57 35.42 48.79
N PHE A 298 -8.85 35.71 47.69
CA PHE A 298 -8.07 36.96 47.50
C PHE A 298 -7.67 37.17 46.01
N GLU A 299 -8.25 38.20 45.39
CA GLU A 299 -7.69 38.94 44.25
C GLU A 299 -6.66 39.97 44.74
N ALA A 300 -5.69 40.33 43.89
CA ALA A 300 -5.07 41.66 43.94
C ALA A 300 -4.66 42.12 42.53
N SER A 301 -5.25 43.23 42.11
CA SER A 301 -4.91 44.07 40.96
C SER A 301 -4.32 45.39 41.46
N LEU A 302 -3.47 46.05 40.65
CA LEU A 302 -3.24 47.52 40.52
C LEU A 302 -2.09 47.72 39.50
N ALA A 303 -2.34 48.21 38.27
CA ALA A 303 -2.40 49.62 37.82
C ALA A 303 -1.00 50.30 37.77
N SER A 304 -0.59 51.15 36.82
CA SER A 304 -1.18 51.86 35.67
C SER A 304 -0.04 52.64 34.97
N GLY A 305 -0.17 53.02 33.69
CA GLY A 305 0.79 53.93 33.03
C GLY A 305 0.46 54.31 31.57
N SER A 306 -0.43 55.30 31.43
CA SER A 306 -0.87 56.10 30.26
C SER A 306 0.05 56.37 29.06
N GLY A 307 -0.55 56.52 27.88
CA GLY A 307 -0.04 57.36 26.78
C GLY A 307 -0.87 57.32 25.48
N HIS A 308 -1.76 58.31 25.27
CA HIS A 308 -2.52 58.55 24.03
C HIS A 308 -1.67 59.20 22.92
N GLY A 309 -1.98 58.89 21.65
CA GLY A 309 -1.55 59.63 20.47
C GLY A 309 -2.43 59.32 19.26
N ASN A 310 -2.99 60.36 18.64
CA ASN A 310 -4.10 60.35 17.69
C ASN A 310 -3.63 60.65 16.25
N ALA A 311 -4.40 60.16 15.26
CA ALA A 311 -4.59 60.68 13.89
C ALA A 311 -3.51 60.48 12.78
N GLN A 312 -3.92 59.89 11.64
CA GLN A 312 -4.05 60.51 10.29
C GLN A 312 -4.00 59.50 9.11
N GLN A 313 -5.08 59.43 8.32
CA GLN A 313 -5.07 59.17 6.85
C GLN A 313 -4.56 60.43 6.10
N PRO A 314 -4.31 60.52 4.76
CA PRO A 314 -4.62 59.65 3.57
C PRO A 314 -3.38 59.57 2.59
N PRO A 315 -3.42 59.37 1.23
CA PRO A 315 -4.52 59.15 0.27
C PRO A 315 -4.34 58.04 -0.80
N ALA A 316 -5.42 57.87 -1.56
CA ALA A 316 -5.64 56.97 -2.70
C ALA A 316 -4.95 57.42 -4.00
N GLY A 317 -4.67 56.47 -4.90
CA GLY A 317 -4.48 56.76 -6.32
C GLY A 317 -3.82 55.65 -7.16
N MET A 318 -4.55 55.23 -8.21
CA MET A 318 -4.12 54.65 -9.50
C MET A 318 -3.99 53.12 -9.68
N GLY A 319 -4.87 52.59 -10.55
CA GLY A 319 -4.46 51.78 -11.70
C GLY A 319 -4.67 50.26 -11.63
N LYS A 320 -5.87 49.78 -12.00
CA LYS A 320 -6.12 48.35 -12.32
C LYS A 320 -5.58 47.99 -13.72
N PRO A 321 -5.12 46.75 -13.93
CA PRO A 321 -5.45 45.98 -15.12
C PRO A 321 -6.42 44.84 -14.77
N ALA A 322 -7.33 44.56 -15.69
CA ALA A 322 -8.40 43.58 -15.58
C ALA A 322 -7.88 42.14 -15.47
N ARG A 323 -8.53 41.31 -14.64
CA ARG A 323 -8.48 39.85 -14.73
C ARG A 323 -9.87 39.24 -14.50
N HIS A 324 -10.23 38.45 -15.50
CA HIS A 324 -10.99 37.21 -15.55
C HIS A 324 -12.21 37.03 -14.64
N ALA A 325 -13.33 36.78 -15.31
CA ALA A 325 -14.58 36.31 -14.74
C ALA A 325 -14.39 34.89 -14.18
N ASP A 326 -14.67 34.74 -12.89
CA ASP A 326 -14.94 33.44 -12.28
C ASP A 326 -16.21 32.88 -12.93
N ILE A 327 -16.12 31.65 -13.44
CA ILE A 327 -17.27 30.90 -13.93
C ILE A 327 -17.90 30.23 -12.72
N ASP A 328 -19.11 30.65 -12.40
CA ASP A 328 -19.98 30.08 -11.39
C ASP A 328 -20.51 28.72 -11.88
N TYR A 329 -20.13 27.64 -11.18
CA TYR A 329 -20.44 26.26 -11.56
C TYR A 329 -21.92 25.88 -11.31
N GLU A 330 -22.73 26.73 -10.67
CA GLU A 330 -24.17 26.47 -10.48
C GLU A 330 -25.05 26.90 -11.68
N ALA A 331 -24.53 27.70 -12.61
CA ALA A 331 -25.35 28.28 -13.70
C ALA A 331 -25.44 27.42 -14.98
N LEU A 332 -24.96 26.18 -15.00
CA LEU A 332 -24.99 25.29 -16.17
C LEU A 332 -26.15 24.27 -16.19
N LEU A 333 -27.06 24.31 -15.21
CA LEU A 333 -28.29 23.53 -15.21
C LEU A 333 -29.46 24.43 -15.65
N GLY A 334 -29.74 24.42 -16.96
CA GLY A 334 -30.87 25.13 -17.57
C GLY A 334 -32.22 24.58 -17.13
N GLN A 335 -33.14 25.52 -16.87
CA GLN A 335 -34.46 25.42 -16.27
C GLN A 335 -35.56 25.02 -17.27
N ASP A 336 -36.69 24.50 -16.78
CA ASP A 336 -37.97 24.53 -17.50
C ASP A 336 -39.04 25.28 -16.69
N GLU A 337 -39.48 26.42 -17.23
CA GLU A 337 -40.65 27.19 -16.79
C GLU A 337 -41.93 26.65 -17.46
N VAL A 338 -42.98 26.41 -16.66
CA VAL A 338 -44.38 26.41 -17.16
C VAL A 338 -45.26 27.23 -16.20
N SER A 339 -46.14 28.00 -16.82
CA SER A 339 -46.92 29.16 -16.35
C SER A 339 -47.93 28.95 -15.18
N SER A 340 -47.99 29.98 -14.33
CA SER A 340 -48.96 30.45 -13.28
C SER A 340 -50.49 30.37 -13.62
N PRO A 341 -51.48 30.57 -12.68
CA PRO A 341 -51.41 31.53 -11.55
C PRO A 341 -52.18 31.29 -10.21
N LEU A 342 -51.79 32.11 -9.21
CA LEU A 342 -52.58 32.78 -8.13
C LEU A 342 -53.08 31.99 -6.89
N HIS A 343 -52.39 32.18 -5.74
CA HIS A 343 -52.70 33.16 -4.66
C HIS A 343 -52.53 32.64 -3.20
N LEU A 344 -51.94 33.51 -2.36
CA LEU A 344 -51.92 33.59 -0.88
C LEU A 344 -50.89 32.76 -0.07
N SER A 345 -49.82 33.44 0.37
CA SER A 345 -49.07 33.18 1.62
C SER A 345 -49.79 33.89 2.80
N PRO A 346 -49.62 33.52 4.11
CA PRO A 346 -48.30 33.47 4.80
C PRO A 346 -48.12 32.45 5.96
N GLY A 347 -46.86 32.29 6.41
CA GLY A 347 -46.46 31.79 7.75
C GLY A 347 -45.75 30.44 7.74
N SER A 348 -44.43 30.35 7.53
CA SER A 348 -43.31 30.54 8.49
C SER A 348 -42.90 29.27 9.26
N GLU A 349 -41.61 28.96 9.12
CA GLU A 349 -40.71 28.17 10.00
C GLU A 349 -40.34 26.74 9.55
N GLY A 350 -39.01 26.53 9.39
CA GLY A 350 -38.38 25.21 9.36
C GLY A 350 -37.61 24.85 8.08
N GLY A 351 -36.69 25.70 7.61
CA GLY A 351 -35.72 25.35 6.56
C GLY A 351 -34.30 25.28 7.12
N SER A 352 -33.80 24.06 7.33
CA SER A 352 -32.44 23.76 7.77
C SER A 352 -31.41 24.22 6.72
N GLY A 353 -30.56 25.16 7.12
CA GLY A 353 -29.39 25.58 6.35
C GLY A 353 -28.34 24.47 6.36
N VAL A 354 -28.19 23.79 5.22
CA VAL A 354 -27.05 22.91 4.92
C VAL A 354 -26.63 23.21 3.48
N ALA A 355 -25.99 24.37 3.28
CA ALA A 355 -25.33 24.73 2.01
C ALA A 355 -24.31 25.87 2.12
N GLU A 356 -24.23 26.61 3.24
CA GLU A 356 -23.33 27.79 3.37
C GLU A 356 -22.14 27.62 4.33
N ALA A 357 -21.77 26.40 4.72
CA ALA A 357 -20.68 26.19 5.68
C ALA A 357 -19.27 26.06 5.06
N GLU A 358 -19.14 25.87 3.74
CA GLU A 358 -17.83 25.65 3.10
C GLU A 358 -17.06 26.92 2.69
N ASP A 359 -17.68 28.10 2.71
CA ASP A 359 -17.07 29.31 2.11
C ASP A 359 -16.69 30.43 3.10
N VAL A 360 -17.04 30.31 4.39
CA VAL A 360 -16.76 31.39 5.37
C VAL A 360 -15.31 31.38 5.86
N ARG A 361 -14.63 30.22 5.88
CA ARG A 361 -13.23 30.16 6.37
C ARG A 361 -12.22 30.70 5.37
N ASN A 362 -12.46 30.65 4.06
CA ASN A 362 -11.41 30.97 3.08
C ASN A 362 -11.42 32.43 2.57
N LYS A 363 -12.55 33.12 2.65
CA LYS A 363 -12.68 34.49 2.08
C LYS A 363 -11.98 35.60 2.89
N ASP A 364 -11.74 35.41 4.19
CA ASP A 364 -11.01 36.40 5.01
C ASP A 364 -9.55 36.04 5.34
N HIS A 365 -9.15 34.75 5.27
CA HIS A 365 -7.74 34.37 5.36
C HIS A 365 -6.90 34.90 4.19
N ALA A 366 -7.51 35.07 3.01
CA ALA A 366 -6.85 35.61 1.82
C ALA A 366 -6.37 37.08 1.95
N LYS A 367 -6.71 37.79 3.04
CA LYS A 367 -6.33 39.21 3.23
C LYS A 367 -5.14 39.43 4.16
N SER A 368 -4.78 38.48 5.03
CA SER A 368 -3.64 38.64 5.94
C SER A 368 -2.38 38.02 5.34
N ARG A 369 -1.31 38.81 5.20
CA ARG A 369 0.01 38.34 4.74
C ARG A 369 0.94 37.97 5.90
N THR A 370 0.44 37.98 7.13
CA THR A 370 1.21 37.66 8.34
C THR A 370 1.54 36.17 8.39
N VAL A 371 2.80 35.83 8.66
CA VAL A 371 3.21 34.44 8.89
C VAL A 371 2.58 33.97 10.20
N THR A 372 1.98 32.77 10.17
CA THR A 372 1.38 32.14 11.35
C THR A 372 1.94 30.73 11.55
N THR A 373 1.79 30.19 12.76
CA THR A 373 1.91 28.76 13.02
C THR A 373 0.76 27.99 12.35
N ASN A 374 0.84 26.66 12.30
CA ASN A 374 -0.26 25.78 11.85
C ASN A 374 -1.54 25.92 12.71
N THR A 375 -1.38 26.35 13.96
CA THR A 375 -2.50 26.66 14.89
C THR A 375 -3.03 28.10 14.76
N GLY A 376 -2.50 28.89 13.81
CA GLY A 376 -2.98 30.24 13.49
C GLY A 376 -2.38 31.37 14.33
N ALA A 377 -1.43 31.11 15.23
CA ALA A 377 -0.79 32.15 16.02
C ALA A 377 0.20 32.97 15.17
N PRO A 378 0.22 34.32 15.24
CA PRO A 378 1.15 35.13 14.48
C PRO A 378 2.59 34.91 14.92
N VAL A 379 3.51 34.79 13.97
CA VAL A 379 4.93 34.54 14.21
C VAL A 379 5.70 35.87 14.19
N ALA A 380 6.42 36.15 15.28
CA ALA A 380 7.19 37.40 15.40
C ALA A 380 8.43 37.46 14.48
N SER A 381 9.08 36.32 14.24
CA SER A 381 10.24 36.19 13.34
C SER A 381 10.22 34.82 12.65
N ASN A 382 10.36 34.79 11.33
CA ASN A 382 10.49 33.55 10.55
C ASN A 382 11.91 33.35 10.00
N ASP A 383 12.84 34.25 10.36
CA ASP A 383 14.21 34.30 9.87
C ASP A 383 15.22 33.77 10.89
N HIS A 384 14.83 33.71 12.18
CA HIS A 384 15.72 33.40 13.29
C HIS A 384 15.06 32.47 14.30
N SER A 385 15.84 31.52 14.81
CA SER A 385 15.46 30.69 15.95
C SER A 385 15.57 31.48 17.27
N LEU A 386 14.81 31.08 18.27
CA LEU A 386 14.95 31.54 19.65
C LEU A 386 16.22 30.95 20.28
N THR A 387 17.08 31.82 20.81
CA THR A 387 18.38 31.45 21.39
C THR A 387 18.63 32.13 22.74
N ALA A 388 19.49 31.54 23.58
CA ALA A 388 19.99 32.16 24.82
C ALA A 388 21.01 33.29 24.51
N GLY A 389 20.51 34.41 24.00
CA GLY A 389 21.31 35.52 23.46
C GLY A 389 21.75 35.28 22.00
N PRO A 390 22.15 36.32 21.25
CA PRO A 390 22.31 36.23 19.78
C PRO A 390 23.33 35.21 19.25
N ARG A 391 24.21 34.68 20.12
CA ARG A 391 25.22 33.66 19.82
C ARG A 391 25.09 32.40 20.70
N GLY A 392 24.02 32.31 21.48
CA GLY A 392 23.76 31.18 22.37
C GLY A 392 23.11 30.00 21.66
N PRO A 393 22.92 28.87 22.36
CA PRO A 393 22.23 27.71 21.83
C PRO A 393 20.76 28.04 21.50
N VAL A 394 20.20 27.30 20.54
CA VAL A 394 18.76 27.30 20.24
C VAL A 394 18.00 26.67 21.40
N LEU A 395 16.88 27.27 21.79
CA LEU A 395 16.04 26.81 22.87
C LEU A 395 14.96 25.84 22.34
N LEU A 396 14.77 24.72 23.05
CA LEU A 396 13.75 23.72 22.69
C LEU A 396 12.31 24.26 22.79
N GLU A 397 12.10 25.36 23.52
CA GLU A 397 10.80 26.01 23.63
C GLU A 397 10.39 26.81 22.37
N ASP A 398 11.25 26.88 21.35
CA ASP A 398 10.91 27.48 20.05
C ASP A 398 9.93 26.61 19.25
N TYR A 399 8.65 26.70 19.63
CA TYR A 399 7.58 25.89 19.03
C TYR A 399 7.48 26.07 17.51
N HIS A 400 7.61 27.29 16.99
CA HIS A 400 7.51 27.54 15.55
C HIS A 400 8.66 26.88 14.77
N LEU A 401 9.89 26.94 15.30
CA LEU A 401 11.02 26.21 14.72
C LEU A 401 10.74 24.71 14.67
N LEU A 402 10.33 24.11 15.79
CA LEU A 402 10.07 22.68 15.88
C LEU A 402 8.97 22.24 14.92
N GLU A 403 7.86 22.97 14.86
CA GLU A 403 6.73 22.68 13.98
C GLU A 403 7.12 22.81 12.50
N LYS A 404 7.82 23.88 12.12
CA LYS A 404 8.28 24.12 10.74
C LYS A 404 9.22 23.03 10.25
N LEU A 405 10.21 22.64 11.05
CA LEU A 405 11.12 21.55 10.72
C LEU A 405 10.41 20.19 10.75
N GLY A 406 9.50 19.99 11.70
CA GLY A 406 8.68 18.79 11.81
C GLY A 406 7.83 18.54 10.57
N GLN A 407 7.21 19.59 10.03
CA GLN A 407 6.44 19.55 8.79
C GLN A 407 7.34 19.32 7.57
N PHE A 408 8.46 20.06 7.45
CA PHE A 408 9.41 19.90 6.35
C PHE A 408 9.90 18.45 6.21
N ASN A 409 10.24 17.81 7.34
CA ASN A 409 10.70 16.43 7.39
C ASN A 409 9.63 15.41 6.91
N ARG A 410 8.35 15.82 6.82
CA ARG A 410 7.21 14.96 6.48
C ARG A 410 6.49 15.38 5.20
N GLU A 411 7.10 16.25 4.38
CA GLU A 411 6.52 16.68 3.11
C GLU A 411 6.42 15.56 2.06
N LYS A 412 7.31 14.56 2.11
CA LYS A 412 7.39 13.53 1.09
C LYS A 412 6.49 12.35 1.45
N ILE A 413 5.58 12.03 0.54
CA ILE A 413 4.82 10.78 0.54
C ILE A 413 5.51 9.76 -0.38
N PRO A 414 5.24 8.45 -0.24
CA PRO A 414 5.70 7.47 -1.22
C PRO A 414 5.30 7.89 -2.64
N GLU A 415 6.21 7.74 -3.60
CA GLU A 415 5.83 7.90 -5.01
C GLU A 415 4.97 6.70 -5.46
N ARG A 416 4.38 6.81 -6.66
CA ARG A 416 3.67 5.66 -7.25
C ARG A 416 4.68 4.57 -7.62
N VAL A 417 4.35 3.31 -7.34
CA VAL A 417 5.19 2.13 -7.66
C VAL A 417 5.52 2.04 -9.16
N VAL A 418 4.61 2.54 -10.00
CA VAL A 418 4.81 2.79 -11.43
C VAL A 418 4.13 4.11 -11.78
N HIS A 419 4.53 4.75 -12.86
CA HIS A 419 4.00 6.05 -13.30
C HIS A 419 4.29 7.20 -12.32
N ALA A 420 5.42 7.14 -11.62
CA ALA A 420 5.84 8.15 -10.65
C ALA A 420 6.04 9.52 -11.30
N ARG A 421 6.73 9.58 -12.45
CA ARG A 421 6.94 10.81 -13.21
C ARG A 421 5.72 11.14 -14.08
N GLY A 422 5.08 12.28 -13.81
CA GLY A 422 3.91 12.71 -14.59
C GLY A 422 3.33 14.06 -14.20
N MET A 423 2.38 14.55 -15.00
CA MET A 423 1.74 15.86 -14.84
C MET A 423 0.24 15.78 -15.05
N THR A 424 -0.51 16.57 -14.27
CA THR A 424 -1.97 16.63 -14.31
C THR A 424 -2.43 17.98 -14.85
N ALA A 425 -3.49 17.97 -15.67
CA ALA A 425 -4.23 19.15 -16.11
C ALA A 425 -5.73 18.87 -16.03
N LYS A 426 -6.53 19.93 -15.93
CA LYS A 426 -7.99 19.86 -15.76
C LYS A 426 -8.69 20.40 -17.00
N GLY A 427 -9.94 20.00 -17.17
CA GLY A 427 -10.81 20.56 -18.19
C GLY A 427 -12.15 19.85 -18.25
N TYR A 428 -12.64 19.57 -19.45
CA TYR A 428 -13.92 18.92 -19.65
C TYR A 428 -13.90 17.90 -20.79
N PHE A 429 -14.76 16.90 -20.65
CA PHE A 429 -15.19 16.04 -21.73
C PHE A 429 -16.53 16.52 -22.28
N GLU A 430 -16.70 16.52 -23.59
CA GLU A 430 -17.93 16.89 -24.29
C GLU A 430 -18.38 15.74 -25.20
N VAL A 431 -19.62 15.30 -25.04
CA VAL A 431 -20.24 14.29 -25.92
C VAL A 431 -20.50 14.92 -27.29
N THR A 432 -20.05 14.29 -28.36
CA THR A 432 -20.22 14.80 -29.73
C THR A 432 -21.16 13.94 -30.56
N HIS A 433 -21.36 12.68 -30.16
CA HIS A 433 -22.19 11.71 -30.87
C HIS A 433 -23.09 10.96 -29.87
N ASP A 434 -24.30 10.61 -30.31
CA ASP A 434 -25.22 9.82 -29.49
C ASP A 434 -24.78 8.34 -29.46
N VAL A 435 -24.46 7.87 -28.26
CA VAL A 435 -24.04 6.49 -27.97
C VAL A 435 -24.95 5.81 -26.95
N SER A 436 -26.16 6.34 -26.73
CA SER A 436 -27.15 5.79 -25.79
C SER A 436 -27.55 4.34 -26.13
N HIS A 437 -27.43 3.94 -27.39
CA HIS A 437 -27.63 2.57 -27.86
C HIS A 437 -26.52 1.59 -27.43
N LEU A 438 -25.36 2.09 -26.99
CA LEU A 438 -24.24 1.27 -26.52
C LEU A 438 -24.17 1.20 -24.99
N THR A 439 -24.55 2.26 -24.28
CA THR A 439 -24.33 2.36 -22.84
C THR A 439 -25.37 3.23 -22.12
N ALA A 440 -25.67 2.88 -20.87
CA ALA A 440 -26.47 3.66 -19.93
C ALA A 440 -25.68 4.73 -19.18
N ALA A 441 -24.37 4.87 -19.44
CA ALA A 441 -23.51 5.80 -18.71
C ALA A 441 -23.98 7.25 -18.82
N LYS A 442 -24.37 7.83 -17.67
CA LYS A 442 -25.04 9.14 -17.63
C LYS A 442 -24.19 10.28 -18.16
N PHE A 443 -22.86 10.21 -18.10
CA PHE A 443 -22.00 11.25 -18.69
C PHE A 443 -21.97 11.23 -20.24
N LEU A 444 -22.49 10.16 -20.87
CA LEU A 444 -22.56 9.97 -22.32
C LEU A 444 -23.96 10.18 -22.91
N ASN A 445 -24.97 10.50 -22.08
CA ASN A 445 -26.39 10.41 -22.45
C ASN A 445 -26.99 11.64 -23.17
N GLY A 446 -26.16 12.48 -23.79
CA GLY A 446 -26.66 13.64 -24.54
C GLY A 446 -25.55 14.39 -25.26
N VAL A 447 -25.72 14.62 -26.56
CA VAL A 447 -24.78 15.41 -27.38
C VAL A 447 -24.69 16.84 -26.84
N GLY A 448 -23.46 17.36 -26.72
CA GLY A 448 -23.14 18.66 -26.15
C GLY A 448 -23.00 18.66 -24.63
N LYS A 449 -23.33 17.56 -23.94
CA LYS A 449 -23.15 17.44 -22.49
C LYS A 449 -21.67 17.52 -22.13
N LYS A 450 -21.36 18.33 -21.12
CA LYS A 450 -20.00 18.51 -20.59
C LYS A 450 -19.84 17.86 -19.23
N THR A 451 -18.75 17.15 -19.02
CA THR A 451 -18.38 16.52 -17.75
C THR A 451 -16.99 17.01 -17.37
N PRO A 452 -16.79 17.58 -16.17
CA PRO A 452 -15.46 17.97 -15.72
C PRO A 452 -14.52 16.77 -15.68
N VAL A 453 -13.26 16.99 -16.03
CA VAL A 453 -12.22 15.95 -15.99
C VAL A 453 -10.91 16.45 -15.41
N ALA A 454 -10.13 15.52 -14.85
CA ALA A 454 -8.71 15.69 -14.57
C ALA A 454 -7.93 14.59 -15.28
N ALA A 455 -6.98 14.97 -16.14
CA ALA A 455 -6.14 14.05 -16.89
C ALA A 455 -4.70 14.09 -16.38
N ARG A 456 -4.11 12.93 -16.13
CA ARG A 456 -2.70 12.79 -15.75
C ARG A 456 -1.95 11.95 -16.78
N PHE A 457 -0.85 12.51 -17.27
CA PHE A 457 0.09 11.86 -18.19
C PHE A 457 1.37 11.50 -17.45
N SER A 458 2.05 10.41 -17.86
CA SER A 458 3.23 9.91 -17.13
C SER A 458 4.13 9.02 -17.98
N THR A 459 5.38 8.81 -17.55
CA THR A 459 6.17 7.63 -17.93
C THR A 459 5.75 6.43 -17.06
N VAL A 460 6.45 5.28 -17.06
CA VAL A 460 6.06 4.09 -16.26
C VAL A 460 7.11 3.68 -15.23
N VAL A 461 8.30 3.26 -15.67
CA VAL A 461 9.21 2.49 -14.81
C VAL A 461 10.18 3.36 -14.02
N HIS A 462 10.33 4.60 -14.46
CA HIS A 462 11.29 5.54 -13.90
C HIS A 462 10.71 6.35 -12.73
N GLU A 463 11.58 6.72 -11.80
CA GLU A 463 11.25 7.47 -10.57
C GLU A 463 10.77 8.90 -10.88
N ARG A 464 10.13 9.58 -9.91
CA ARG A 464 9.53 10.92 -10.10
C ARG A 464 10.48 12.00 -10.66
N GLY A 465 11.77 11.87 -10.39
CA GLY A 465 12.81 12.81 -10.85
C GLY A 465 13.35 12.54 -12.25
N SER A 466 12.92 11.46 -12.91
CA SER A 466 13.46 11.04 -14.20
C SER A 466 13.12 11.98 -15.36
N PRO A 467 13.93 12.00 -16.44
CA PRO A 467 13.59 12.72 -17.67
C PRO A 467 12.35 12.15 -18.38
N GLU A 468 11.47 13.04 -18.85
CA GLU A 468 10.25 12.67 -19.58
C GLU A 468 10.53 12.18 -21.02
N SER A 469 11.74 12.39 -21.53
CA SER A 469 12.20 11.96 -22.85
C SER A 469 12.73 10.52 -22.89
N LEU A 470 12.81 9.82 -21.74
CA LEU A 470 13.27 8.43 -21.72
C LEU A 470 12.34 7.51 -22.50
N ARG A 471 12.90 6.51 -23.19
CA ARG A 471 12.12 5.48 -23.90
C ARG A 471 11.34 4.64 -22.89
N ASP A 472 10.02 4.70 -22.95
CA ASP A 472 9.11 4.08 -21.99
C ASP A 472 7.68 4.03 -22.58
N VAL A 473 6.80 3.23 -22.00
CA VAL A 473 5.36 3.44 -22.24
C VAL A 473 4.95 4.76 -21.58
N ARG A 474 3.90 5.43 -22.07
CA ARG A 474 3.30 6.59 -21.39
C ARG A 474 1.94 6.22 -20.80
N GLY A 475 1.72 6.58 -19.54
CA GLY A 475 0.39 6.50 -18.93
C GLY A 475 -0.50 7.65 -19.40
N PHE A 476 -1.76 7.33 -19.71
CA PHE A 476 -2.81 8.26 -20.10
C PHE A 476 -4.03 7.98 -19.22
N SER A 477 -4.20 8.73 -18.13
CA SER A 477 -5.30 8.53 -17.18
C SER A 477 -6.23 9.73 -17.14
N VAL A 478 -7.55 9.51 -17.14
CA VAL A 478 -8.57 10.57 -17.10
C VAL A 478 -9.63 10.19 -16.06
N LYS A 479 -9.87 11.09 -15.11
CA LYS A 479 -10.94 11.00 -14.11
C LYS A 479 -12.09 11.87 -14.57
N PHE A 480 -13.26 11.28 -14.72
CA PHE A 480 -14.50 11.94 -15.07
C PHE A 480 -15.31 12.16 -13.80
N TYR A 481 -15.62 13.42 -13.50
CA TYR A 481 -16.47 13.76 -12.36
C TYR A 481 -17.93 13.75 -12.81
N SER A 482 -18.51 12.57 -12.97
CA SER A 482 -19.88 12.41 -13.48
C SER A 482 -20.94 12.62 -12.39
N GLU A 483 -22.18 12.81 -12.84
CA GLU A 483 -23.36 12.92 -11.97
C GLU A 483 -23.69 11.62 -11.21
N GLU A 484 -23.15 10.47 -11.62
CA GLU A 484 -23.35 9.17 -10.95
C GLU A 484 -22.04 8.63 -10.34
N GLY A 485 -21.13 9.53 -9.97
CA GLY A 485 -19.84 9.20 -9.37
C GLY A 485 -18.68 9.41 -10.32
N ASN A 486 -17.47 9.16 -9.82
CA ASN A 486 -16.28 9.24 -10.63
C ASN A 486 -16.18 8.01 -11.54
N TRP A 487 -15.74 8.21 -12.79
CA TRP A 487 -15.25 7.14 -13.66
C TRP A 487 -13.79 7.40 -14.00
N ASP A 488 -12.94 6.39 -13.82
CA ASP A 488 -11.52 6.48 -14.12
C ASP A 488 -11.18 5.67 -15.37
N PHE A 489 -10.84 6.37 -16.45
CA PHE A 489 -10.11 5.79 -17.57
C PHE A 489 -8.63 5.72 -17.20
N VAL A 490 -8.06 4.51 -17.14
CA VAL A 490 -6.65 4.29 -16.78
C VAL A 490 -5.94 3.52 -17.88
N GLY A 491 -5.43 4.25 -18.87
CA GLY A 491 -4.85 3.72 -20.09
C GLY A 491 -3.37 4.07 -20.28
N ASN A 492 -2.86 3.72 -21.47
CA ASN A 492 -1.51 4.04 -21.93
C ASN A 492 -1.55 4.65 -23.35
N ASP A 493 -0.43 5.18 -23.83
CA ASP A 493 -0.24 5.63 -25.21
C ASP A 493 -0.04 4.51 -26.23
N ILE A 494 0.17 3.28 -25.77
CA ILE A 494 0.32 2.07 -26.58
C ILE A 494 -0.92 1.18 -26.38
N PRO A 495 -1.51 0.61 -27.46
CA PRO A 495 -2.81 -0.07 -27.39
C PRO A 495 -2.80 -1.48 -26.79
N VAL A 496 -1.62 -2.00 -26.46
CA VAL A 496 -1.41 -3.36 -25.94
C VAL A 496 -0.51 -3.33 -24.71
N PHE A 497 -0.40 -4.45 -24.01
CA PHE A 497 0.47 -4.63 -22.84
C PHE A 497 1.54 -5.72 -23.04
N PHE A 498 2.49 -5.81 -22.11
CA PHE A 498 3.60 -6.79 -22.15
C PHE A 498 3.19 -8.22 -21.82
N ILE A 499 2.15 -8.38 -21.00
CA ILE A 499 1.74 -9.63 -20.37
C ILE A 499 0.22 -9.75 -20.43
N ARG A 500 -0.27 -10.99 -20.50
CA ARG A 500 -1.71 -11.29 -20.50
C ARG A 500 -2.37 -11.26 -19.13
N ASP A 501 -1.59 -11.60 -18.10
CA ASP A 501 -2.11 -11.82 -16.75
C ASP A 501 -1.41 -10.89 -15.76
N GLY A 502 -2.20 -10.14 -14.98
CA GLY A 502 -1.69 -9.22 -13.98
C GLY A 502 -0.91 -9.89 -12.86
N PHE A 503 -1.03 -11.21 -12.68
CA PHE A 503 -0.19 -12.00 -11.79
C PHE A 503 1.32 -11.79 -12.05
N LYS A 504 1.71 -11.60 -13.32
CA LYS A 504 3.11 -11.39 -13.71
C LYS A 504 3.57 -9.93 -13.64
N PHE A 505 2.70 -9.00 -13.24
CA PHE A 505 3.00 -7.56 -13.24
C PHE A 505 4.18 -7.19 -12.32
N PRO A 506 4.30 -7.71 -11.08
CA PRO A 506 5.47 -7.41 -10.25
C PRO A 506 6.78 -7.86 -10.91
N ASP A 507 6.81 -9.07 -11.50
CA ASP A 507 8.00 -9.58 -12.17
C ASP A 507 8.38 -8.76 -13.40
N LEU A 508 7.39 -8.35 -14.19
CA LEU A 508 7.59 -7.45 -15.34
C LEU A 508 8.22 -6.13 -14.88
N VAL A 509 7.64 -5.47 -13.88
CA VAL A 509 8.14 -4.19 -13.37
C VAL A 509 9.55 -4.36 -12.79
N HIS A 510 9.82 -5.44 -12.06
CA HIS A 510 11.17 -5.73 -11.56
C HIS A 510 12.18 -5.92 -12.68
N ALA A 511 11.80 -6.56 -13.79
CA ALA A 511 12.66 -6.77 -14.95
C ALA A 511 12.92 -5.47 -15.73
N LEU A 512 11.93 -4.57 -15.79
CA LEU A 512 12.04 -3.28 -16.48
C LEU A 512 12.65 -2.16 -15.62
N ARG A 513 12.71 -2.30 -14.29
CA ARG A 513 13.38 -1.33 -13.40
C ARG A 513 14.90 -1.57 -13.32
N PRO A 514 15.66 -0.67 -12.67
CA PRO A 514 17.09 -0.88 -12.46
C PRO A 514 17.42 -2.17 -11.71
N ASN A 515 18.60 -2.73 -11.98
CA ASN A 515 19.06 -3.98 -11.37
C ASN A 515 19.17 -3.83 -9.84
N PRO A 516 18.55 -4.73 -9.05
CA PRO A 516 18.48 -4.56 -7.59
C PRO A 516 19.85 -4.62 -6.90
N ARG A 517 20.89 -5.14 -7.57
CA ARG A 517 22.24 -5.20 -7.01
C ARG A 517 22.99 -3.87 -7.08
N ASN A 518 22.79 -3.09 -8.14
CA ASN A 518 23.61 -1.91 -8.45
C ASN A 518 22.80 -0.66 -8.84
N HIS A 519 21.48 -0.77 -8.90
CA HIS A 519 20.54 0.26 -9.33
C HIS A 519 20.83 0.83 -10.74
N ILE A 520 21.38 0.00 -11.63
CA ILE A 520 21.64 0.38 -13.03
C ILE A 520 20.54 -0.19 -13.93
N GLN A 521 20.01 0.66 -14.82
CA GLN A 521 19.06 0.25 -15.86
C GLN A 521 19.78 -0.60 -16.92
N GLU A 522 19.29 -1.81 -17.17
CA GLU A 522 19.92 -2.79 -18.06
C GLU A 522 18.84 -3.49 -18.92
N GLY A 523 18.93 -3.40 -20.25
CA GLY A 523 17.94 -3.94 -21.18
C GLY A 523 17.92 -5.47 -21.24
N TRP A 524 19.05 -6.14 -20.97
CA TRP A 524 19.13 -7.61 -20.95
C TRP A 524 18.17 -8.24 -19.94
N ARG A 525 17.87 -7.54 -18.82
CA ARG A 525 16.96 -8.03 -17.77
C ARG A 525 15.53 -8.11 -18.26
N ALA A 526 15.09 -7.10 -19.01
CA ALA A 526 13.80 -7.10 -19.68
C ALA A 526 13.73 -8.26 -20.67
N LEU A 527 14.76 -8.43 -21.52
CA LEU A 527 14.80 -9.52 -22.49
C LEU A 527 14.82 -10.92 -21.86
N ASP A 528 15.51 -11.11 -20.73
CA ASP A 528 15.56 -12.38 -20.02
C ASP A 528 14.18 -12.79 -19.50
N PHE A 529 13.49 -11.87 -18.82
CA PHE A 529 12.13 -12.12 -18.33
C PHE A 529 11.12 -12.34 -19.47
N LEU A 530 11.16 -11.48 -20.49
CA LEU A 530 10.22 -11.50 -21.61
C LEU A 530 10.48 -12.67 -22.58
N ALA A 531 11.65 -13.31 -22.54
CA ALA A 531 11.92 -14.56 -23.25
C ALA A 531 11.06 -15.75 -22.75
N HIS A 532 10.37 -15.60 -21.61
CA HIS A 532 9.37 -16.55 -21.12
C HIS A 532 7.93 -16.17 -21.49
N HIS A 533 7.73 -15.06 -22.19
CA HIS A 533 6.43 -14.46 -22.47
C HIS A 533 6.37 -14.05 -23.95
N PRO A 534 6.14 -14.99 -24.89
CA PRO A 534 6.15 -14.71 -26.33
C PRO A 534 5.17 -13.61 -26.74
N GLU A 535 4.09 -13.39 -25.97
CA GLU A 535 3.13 -12.30 -26.18
C GLU A 535 3.75 -10.89 -26.17
N SER A 536 4.89 -10.74 -25.53
CA SER A 536 5.57 -9.45 -25.38
C SER A 536 6.20 -8.95 -26.67
N THR A 537 6.36 -9.81 -27.68
CA THR A 537 6.86 -9.43 -29.01
C THR A 537 6.05 -8.28 -29.59
N HIS A 538 4.73 -8.28 -29.41
CA HIS A 538 3.88 -7.23 -29.93
C HIS A 538 4.17 -5.87 -29.31
N ILE A 539 4.17 -5.73 -27.98
CA ILE A 539 4.47 -4.43 -27.35
C ILE A 539 5.91 -3.96 -27.62
N LEU A 540 6.88 -4.87 -27.77
CA LEU A 540 8.25 -4.46 -28.08
C LEU A 540 8.36 -3.79 -29.45
N THR A 541 7.52 -4.17 -30.42
CA THR A 541 7.43 -3.43 -31.70
C THR A 541 6.87 -2.01 -31.55
N TRP A 542 6.18 -1.70 -30.45
CA TRP A 542 5.74 -0.35 -30.12
C TRP A 542 6.78 0.40 -29.28
N LEU A 543 7.28 -0.21 -28.20
CA LEU A 543 8.20 0.42 -27.26
C LEU A 543 9.56 0.79 -27.90
N LEU A 544 10.09 -0.09 -28.74
CA LEU A 544 11.41 0.09 -29.36
C LEU A 544 11.35 0.89 -30.68
N ASP A 545 10.14 1.27 -31.09
CA ASP A 545 9.83 2.18 -32.20
C ASP A 545 9.58 3.60 -31.66
N ASP A 546 9.34 4.58 -32.53
CA ASP A 546 9.17 5.99 -32.15
C ASP A 546 8.04 6.21 -31.12
N ASN A 547 7.04 5.32 -31.10
CA ASN A 547 5.98 5.30 -30.09
C ASN A 547 6.49 5.23 -28.64
N GLY A 548 7.68 4.69 -28.38
CA GLY A 548 8.27 4.69 -27.04
C GLY A 548 8.83 6.03 -26.56
N ILE A 549 8.88 7.05 -27.43
CA ILE A 549 9.36 8.40 -27.12
C ILE A 549 8.46 9.48 -27.74
N PRO A 550 7.18 9.60 -27.32
CA PRO A 550 6.32 10.69 -27.77
C PRO A 550 6.95 12.06 -27.54
N LYS A 551 6.67 13.01 -28.45
CA LYS A 551 7.23 14.35 -28.43
C LYS A 551 6.98 15.06 -27.09
N ASP A 552 5.73 15.04 -26.66
CA ASP A 552 5.22 15.57 -25.40
C ASP A 552 3.86 14.92 -25.10
N TRP A 553 3.18 15.39 -24.04
CA TRP A 553 1.90 14.82 -23.63
C TRP A 553 0.77 15.08 -24.63
N ARG A 554 0.80 16.17 -25.40
CA ARG A 554 -0.32 16.62 -26.25
C ARG A 554 -0.35 15.87 -27.59
N HIS A 555 0.80 15.37 -28.05
CA HIS A 555 0.94 14.66 -29.31
C HIS A 555 1.02 13.13 -29.15
N MET A 556 0.44 12.58 -28.08
CA MET A 556 0.32 11.13 -27.92
C MET A 556 -1.13 10.68 -27.95
N GLU A 557 -1.33 9.45 -28.43
CA GLU A 557 -2.61 8.75 -28.38
C GLU A 557 -2.86 8.22 -26.98
N GLY A 558 -4.06 7.72 -26.73
CA GLY A 558 -4.42 7.07 -25.47
C GLY A 558 -5.33 5.87 -25.71
N PHE A 559 -5.10 4.80 -24.99
CA PHE A 559 -5.79 3.53 -25.18
C PHE A 559 -6.13 2.91 -23.84
N GLY A 560 -7.35 2.39 -23.70
CA GLY A 560 -7.75 1.66 -22.49
C GLY A 560 -6.95 0.37 -22.29
N VAL A 561 -6.35 -0.16 -23.37
CA VAL A 561 -5.62 -1.43 -23.48
C VAL A 561 -6.52 -2.64 -23.25
N ASN A 562 -7.07 -2.75 -22.05
CA ASN A 562 -7.98 -3.81 -21.66
C ASN A 562 -9.32 -3.71 -22.39
N THR A 563 -9.97 -4.86 -22.49
CA THR A 563 -11.35 -4.96 -22.93
C THR A 563 -12.28 -4.70 -21.75
N PHE A 564 -13.27 -3.83 -21.94
CA PHE A 564 -14.34 -3.55 -20.97
C PHE A 564 -15.68 -4.03 -21.54
N LYS A 565 -16.76 -3.83 -20.81
CA LYS A 565 -18.13 -4.01 -21.29
C LYS A 565 -18.88 -2.68 -21.26
N LEU A 566 -19.56 -2.33 -22.36
CA LEU A 566 -20.60 -1.31 -22.34
C LEU A 566 -21.95 -1.98 -22.09
N VAL A 567 -22.75 -1.40 -21.19
CA VAL A 567 -24.05 -1.95 -20.78
C VAL A 567 -25.15 -0.92 -20.99
N THR A 568 -26.17 -1.28 -21.77
CA THR A 568 -27.34 -0.44 -22.03
C THR A 568 -28.35 -0.47 -20.87
N ALA A 569 -29.35 0.40 -20.91
CA ALA A 569 -30.36 0.47 -19.84
C ALA A 569 -31.25 -0.80 -19.73
N ASP A 570 -31.39 -1.58 -20.80
CA ASP A 570 -32.03 -2.91 -20.81
C ASP A 570 -31.06 -4.05 -20.43
N GLY A 571 -29.80 -3.72 -20.13
CA GLY A 571 -28.77 -4.64 -19.69
C GLY A 571 -28.20 -5.50 -20.82
N GLN A 572 -28.15 -5.02 -22.06
CA GLN A 572 -27.38 -5.66 -23.12
C GLN A 572 -25.92 -5.30 -22.95
N GLU A 573 -25.05 -6.30 -23.02
CA GLU A 573 -23.60 -6.16 -22.84
C GLU A 573 -22.90 -6.25 -24.20
N ARG A 574 -21.88 -5.42 -24.41
CA ARG A 574 -20.97 -5.50 -25.56
C ARG A 574 -19.55 -5.33 -25.08
N LEU A 575 -18.62 -6.11 -25.61
CA LEU A 575 -17.20 -5.88 -25.32
C LEU A 575 -16.77 -4.58 -25.98
N CYS A 576 -15.91 -3.80 -25.33
CA CYS A 576 -15.39 -2.56 -25.89
C CYS A 576 -13.92 -2.29 -25.60
N LYS A 577 -13.27 -1.55 -26.49
CA LYS A 577 -11.99 -0.87 -26.25
C LYS A 577 -12.14 0.64 -26.42
N PHE A 578 -11.42 1.39 -25.61
CA PHE A 578 -11.48 2.85 -25.54
C PHE A 578 -10.24 3.49 -26.16
N HIS A 579 -10.42 4.55 -26.96
CA HIS A 579 -9.36 5.20 -27.74
C HIS A 579 -9.45 6.73 -27.67
N TRP A 580 -8.29 7.38 -27.52
CA TRP A 580 -8.09 8.81 -27.60
C TRP A 580 -7.14 9.12 -28.76
N ARG A 581 -7.55 10.04 -29.64
CA ARG A 581 -6.71 10.54 -30.74
C ARG A 581 -6.45 12.03 -30.55
N PRO A 582 -5.18 12.49 -30.48
CA PRO A 582 -4.87 13.90 -30.36
C PRO A 582 -5.31 14.63 -31.63
N THR A 583 -6.04 15.74 -31.48
CA THR A 583 -6.52 16.51 -32.65
C THR A 583 -5.38 17.22 -33.38
N CYS A 584 -4.26 17.46 -32.70
CA CYS A 584 -3.02 17.99 -33.30
C CYS A 584 -2.16 16.92 -33.98
N GLY A 585 -2.58 15.65 -33.97
CA GLY A 585 -1.81 14.53 -34.51
C GLY A 585 -0.78 13.98 -33.54
N ALA A 586 -0.35 12.73 -33.80
CA ALA A 586 0.67 12.07 -33.02
C ALA A 586 2.08 12.43 -33.53
N GLU A 587 2.98 12.80 -32.62
CA GLU A 587 4.37 13.17 -32.93
C GLU A 587 5.33 12.53 -31.92
N PHE A 588 6.55 12.22 -32.38
CA PHE A 588 7.56 11.48 -31.62
C PHE A 588 8.91 12.18 -31.71
N LEU A 589 9.74 12.01 -30.67
CA LEU A 589 11.14 12.43 -30.70
C LEU A 589 11.98 11.43 -31.49
N THR A 590 13.09 11.89 -32.05
CA THR A 590 14.21 10.99 -32.39
C THR A 590 15.05 10.69 -31.15
N ASP A 591 15.92 9.68 -31.21
CA ASP A 591 16.87 9.41 -30.11
C ASP A 591 17.80 10.62 -29.87
N GLU A 592 18.18 11.31 -30.95
CA GLU A 592 19.00 12.52 -30.90
C GLU A 592 18.26 13.69 -30.24
N ASP A 593 16.98 13.89 -30.56
CA ASP A 593 16.14 14.89 -29.89
C ASP A 593 15.98 14.56 -28.39
N ALA A 594 15.70 13.30 -28.07
CA ALA A 594 15.54 12.84 -26.69
C ALA A 594 16.83 13.05 -25.87
N LYS A 595 17.99 12.81 -26.49
CA LYS A 595 19.31 13.07 -25.89
C LYS A 595 19.55 14.57 -25.70
N ALA A 596 19.24 15.39 -26.70
CA ALA A 596 19.39 16.85 -26.61
C ALA A 596 18.51 17.45 -25.51
N VAL A 597 17.28 16.95 -25.34
CA VAL A 597 16.41 17.29 -24.21
C VAL A 597 17.04 16.89 -22.87
N GLY A 598 17.65 15.71 -22.80
CA GLY A 598 18.29 15.19 -21.59
C GLY A 598 19.59 15.90 -21.20
N GLU A 599 20.33 16.45 -22.18
CA GLU A 599 21.57 17.20 -21.94
C GLU A 599 21.31 18.62 -21.39
N ASP A 600 20.13 19.19 -21.64
CA ASP A 600 19.70 20.43 -21.02
C ASP A 600 19.16 20.15 -19.61
N ASN A 601 19.98 20.44 -18.59
CA ASN A 601 19.66 20.21 -17.18
C ASN A 601 18.34 20.85 -16.71
N MET A 602 17.77 21.80 -17.44
CA MET A 602 16.50 22.46 -17.12
C MET A 602 15.31 21.88 -17.90
N ARG A 603 15.52 20.92 -18.81
CA ARG A 603 14.48 20.35 -19.69
C ARG A 603 14.17 18.88 -19.46
N HIS A 604 14.62 18.28 -18.37
CA HIS A 604 14.17 16.93 -18.01
C HIS A 604 12.63 16.83 -17.83
N SER A 605 11.94 17.96 -17.67
CA SER A 605 10.47 18.12 -17.58
C SER A 605 9.83 18.68 -18.86
N HIS A 606 10.38 18.40 -20.05
CA HIS A 606 10.00 19.09 -21.29
C HIS A 606 8.53 18.95 -21.68
N ALA A 607 7.94 17.76 -21.52
CA ALA A 607 6.56 17.48 -21.88
C ALA A 607 5.59 18.17 -20.89
N THR A 608 5.98 18.26 -19.62
CA THR A 608 5.28 19.05 -18.60
C THR A 608 5.30 20.55 -18.92
N HIS A 609 6.46 21.09 -19.33
CA HIS A 609 6.56 22.47 -19.77
C HIS A 609 5.67 22.77 -20.99
N ASP A 610 5.67 21.89 -21.98
CA ASP A 610 4.81 22.02 -23.16
C ASP A 610 3.32 22.06 -22.77
N LEU A 611 2.84 21.08 -22.00
CA LEU A 611 1.43 21.03 -21.56
C LEU A 611 1.04 22.27 -20.76
N PHE A 612 1.84 22.64 -19.76
CA PHE A 612 1.54 23.77 -18.89
C PHE A 612 1.49 25.09 -19.66
N ASN A 613 2.47 25.33 -20.52
CA ASN A 613 2.54 26.56 -21.32
C ASN A 613 1.46 26.62 -22.38
N ALA A 614 1.13 25.50 -23.03
CA ALA A 614 0.04 25.45 -24.01
C ALA A 614 -1.30 25.87 -23.38
N ILE A 615 -1.61 25.37 -22.19
CA ILE A 615 -2.82 25.77 -21.45
C ILE A 615 -2.75 27.24 -21.01
N GLN A 616 -1.60 27.67 -20.47
CA GLN A 616 -1.39 29.05 -20.03
C GLN A 616 -1.56 30.08 -21.17
N ASP A 617 -1.19 29.70 -22.39
CA ASP A 617 -1.29 30.50 -23.62
C ASP A 617 -2.67 30.41 -24.29
N GLY A 618 -3.62 29.65 -23.74
CA GLY A 618 -4.95 29.43 -24.33
C GLY A 618 -4.96 28.47 -25.54
N LYS A 619 -3.88 27.70 -25.74
CA LYS A 619 -3.74 26.66 -26.78
C LYS A 619 -4.10 25.29 -26.20
N TYR A 620 -5.36 25.14 -25.84
CA TYR A 620 -5.85 23.95 -25.13
C TYR A 620 -5.67 22.69 -25.96
N PRO A 621 -4.97 21.66 -25.45
CA PRO A 621 -4.92 20.39 -26.14
C PRO A 621 -6.27 19.68 -26.11
N GLU A 622 -6.57 19.00 -27.21
CA GLU A 622 -7.81 18.28 -27.39
C GLU A 622 -7.55 16.86 -27.89
N TRP A 623 -8.39 15.93 -27.44
CA TRP A 623 -8.40 14.55 -27.93
C TRP A 623 -9.83 14.15 -28.29
N SER A 624 -10.00 13.51 -29.45
CA SER A 624 -11.25 12.86 -29.82
C SER A 624 -11.32 11.47 -29.19
N PHE A 625 -12.47 11.15 -28.60
CA PHE A 625 -12.75 9.88 -27.94
C PHE A 625 -13.55 8.94 -28.83
N TYR A 626 -13.11 7.69 -28.90
CA TYR A 626 -13.73 6.65 -29.68
C TYR A 626 -13.85 5.35 -28.88
N VAL A 627 -14.79 4.52 -29.31
CA VAL A 627 -14.91 3.13 -28.86
C VAL A 627 -14.85 2.17 -30.05
N GLN A 628 -14.26 1.00 -29.84
CA GLN A 628 -14.51 -0.18 -30.66
C GLN A 628 -15.45 -1.09 -29.88
N VAL A 629 -16.33 -1.82 -30.59
CA VAL A 629 -17.28 -2.74 -29.97
C VAL A 629 -17.27 -4.11 -30.65
N ILE A 630 -17.47 -5.16 -29.85
CA ILE A 630 -17.69 -6.54 -30.30
C ILE A 630 -18.98 -7.03 -29.65
N GLU A 631 -19.89 -7.54 -30.47
CA GLU A 631 -21.12 -8.17 -30.00
C GLU A 631 -20.80 -9.52 -29.33
N PRO A 632 -21.52 -9.91 -28.25
CA PRO A 632 -21.24 -11.16 -27.53
C PRO A 632 -21.22 -12.41 -28.43
N GLU A 633 -22.05 -12.46 -29.46
CA GLU A 633 -22.13 -13.61 -30.38
C GLU A 633 -20.91 -13.71 -31.32
N ASP A 634 -20.10 -12.66 -31.41
CA ASP A 634 -18.92 -12.58 -32.25
C ASP A 634 -17.62 -12.86 -31.48
N GLU A 635 -17.62 -12.86 -30.15
CA GLU A 635 -16.43 -12.97 -29.29
C GLU A 635 -15.50 -14.13 -29.71
N ASP A 636 -16.07 -15.28 -30.05
CA ASP A 636 -15.33 -16.49 -30.39
C ASP A 636 -14.93 -16.64 -31.87
N LYS A 637 -15.28 -15.67 -32.74
CA LYS A 637 -15.07 -15.77 -34.20
C LYS A 637 -13.69 -15.35 -34.68
N PHE A 638 -12.81 -14.93 -33.77
CA PHE A 638 -11.51 -14.35 -34.10
C PHE A 638 -10.36 -15.32 -33.84
N GLU A 639 -9.24 -15.10 -34.53
CA GLU A 639 -8.00 -15.89 -34.39
C GLU A 639 -7.22 -15.56 -33.10
N PHE A 640 -7.65 -14.52 -32.39
CA PHE A 640 -7.16 -14.11 -31.09
C PHE A 640 -8.36 -13.98 -30.13
N ASP A 641 -8.09 -14.03 -28.84
CA ASP A 641 -9.09 -13.78 -27.80
C ASP A 641 -9.30 -12.25 -27.61
N PRO A 642 -10.54 -11.72 -27.73
CA PRO A 642 -10.81 -10.31 -27.50
C PRO A 642 -10.44 -9.80 -26.12
N LEU A 643 -10.32 -10.67 -25.12
CA LEU A 643 -9.91 -10.36 -23.74
C LEU A 643 -8.39 -10.38 -23.55
N ASP A 644 -7.60 -10.69 -24.59
CA ASP A 644 -6.14 -10.64 -24.55
C ASP A 644 -5.64 -9.18 -24.65
N ALA A 645 -5.15 -8.63 -23.53
CA ALA A 645 -4.55 -7.30 -23.45
C ALA A 645 -3.29 -7.11 -24.33
N THR A 646 -2.73 -8.17 -24.90
CA THR A 646 -1.58 -8.14 -25.81
C THR A 646 -1.99 -8.01 -27.28
N LYS A 647 -3.30 -7.88 -27.56
CA LYS A 647 -3.87 -7.79 -28.91
C LYS A 647 -4.58 -6.48 -29.17
N VAL A 648 -4.35 -5.91 -30.35
CA VAL A 648 -5.21 -4.84 -30.89
C VAL A 648 -6.43 -5.47 -31.56
N TRP A 649 -7.52 -4.70 -31.62
CA TRP A 649 -8.65 -4.99 -32.49
C TRP A 649 -8.42 -4.18 -33.79
N PRO A 650 -8.11 -4.84 -34.92
CA PRO A 650 -7.77 -4.14 -36.15
C PRO A 650 -8.89 -3.19 -36.60
N GLU A 651 -8.56 -1.92 -36.87
CA GLU A 651 -9.55 -0.87 -37.16
C GLU A 651 -10.31 -1.08 -38.47
N ASP A 652 -9.74 -1.85 -39.40
CA ASP A 652 -10.39 -2.27 -40.65
C ASP A 652 -11.52 -3.29 -40.42
N ARG A 653 -11.47 -4.01 -39.30
CA ARG A 653 -12.47 -5.01 -38.88
C ARG A 653 -13.40 -4.48 -37.80
N PHE A 654 -12.87 -3.67 -36.89
CA PHE A 654 -13.58 -3.06 -35.77
C PHE A 654 -13.41 -1.55 -35.86
N PRO A 655 -14.25 -0.86 -36.65
CA PRO A 655 -14.08 0.57 -36.88
C PRO A 655 -14.28 1.37 -35.59
N LEU A 656 -13.56 2.50 -35.50
CA LEU A 656 -13.71 3.45 -34.40
C LEU A 656 -15.08 4.15 -34.48
N ILE A 657 -15.88 4.02 -33.42
CA ILE A 657 -17.15 4.72 -33.26
C ILE A 657 -16.87 6.01 -32.47
N PRO A 658 -17.16 7.20 -33.04
CA PRO A 658 -16.94 8.46 -32.34
C PRO A 658 -17.91 8.63 -31.18
N VAL A 659 -17.43 9.18 -30.06
CA VAL A 659 -18.20 9.38 -28.83
C VAL A 659 -18.21 10.85 -28.41
N GLY A 660 -17.02 11.44 -28.27
CA GLY A 660 -16.87 12.76 -27.68
C GLY A 660 -15.49 13.34 -27.88
N LYS A 661 -15.17 14.40 -27.13
CA LYS A 661 -13.84 15.00 -27.11
C LYS A 661 -13.49 15.48 -25.70
N MET A 662 -12.21 15.45 -25.36
CA MET A 662 -11.68 16.08 -24.14
C MET A 662 -10.92 17.35 -24.52
N VAL A 663 -11.10 18.41 -23.75
CA VAL A 663 -10.35 19.66 -23.85
C VAL A 663 -9.76 19.97 -22.48
N LEU A 664 -8.43 20.09 -22.39
CA LEU A 664 -7.74 20.48 -21.16
C LEU A 664 -7.46 21.98 -21.20
N ASN A 665 -8.15 22.74 -20.35
CA ASN A 665 -8.16 24.20 -20.39
C ASN A 665 -7.73 24.88 -19.08
N GLU A 666 -7.34 24.11 -18.07
CA GLU A 666 -6.93 24.63 -16.78
C GLU A 666 -5.70 23.88 -16.23
N ASN A 667 -4.69 24.65 -15.83
CA ASN A 667 -3.54 24.11 -15.10
C ASN A 667 -3.91 23.86 -13.64
N ILE A 668 -3.27 22.87 -13.01
CA ILE A 668 -3.38 22.67 -11.57
C ILE A 668 -2.82 23.87 -10.80
N GLY A 669 -3.43 24.19 -9.66
CA GLY A 669 -2.98 25.24 -8.75
C GLY A 669 -1.76 24.82 -7.92
N ASN A 670 -1.70 23.55 -7.48
CA ASN A 670 -0.52 23.01 -6.78
C ASN A 670 -0.18 21.59 -7.23
N PHE A 671 1.09 21.38 -7.64
CA PHE A 671 1.55 20.09 -8.14
C PHE A 671 1.38 18.96 -7.12
N HIS A 672 1.73 19.17 -5.85
CA HIS A 672 1.61 18.12 -4.85
C HIS A 672 0.15 17.77 -4.58
N ASN A 673 -0.70 18.76 -4.32
CA ASN A 673 -2.09 18.53 -3.92
C ASN A 673 -2.96 17.99 -5.06
N GLU A 674 -2.66 18.30 -6.32
CA GLU A 674 -3.50 17.92 -7.46
C GLU A 674 -2.85 16.91 -8.42
N SER A 675 -1.51 16.92 -8.62
CA SER A 675 -0.85 15.96 -9.52
C SER A 675 -0.19 14.80 -8.78
N GLU A 676 0.47 15.07 -7.65
CA GLU A 676 1.05 14.00 -6.84
C GLU A 676 -0.07 13.22 -6.15
N GLN A 677 -1.06 13.88 -5.56
CA GLN A 677 -2.10 13.23 -4.75
C GLN A 677 -3.32 12.68 -5.52
N ILE A 678 -3.48 12.97 -6.82
CA ILE A 678 -4.56 12.36 -7.61
C ILE A 678 -4.42 10.84 -7.67
N ALA A 679 -5.52 10.14 -7.46
CA ALA A 679 -5.60 8.70 -7.41
C ALA A 679 -6.56 8.20 -8.49
N PHE A 680 -6.08 7.27 -9.31
CA PHE A 680 -6.88 6.60 -10.32
C PHE A 680 -7.05 5.13 -9.96
N SER A 681 -8.15 4.51 -10.39
CA SER A 681 -8.30 3.06 -10.36
C SER A 681 -9.25 2.61 -11.47
N PRO A 682 -8.90 1.62 -12.31
CA PRO A 682 -9.85 1.08 -13.28
C PRO A 682 -11.05 0.41 -12.60
N GLY A 683 -10.98 0.12 -11.29
CA GLY A 683 -12.13 -0.36 -10.51
C GLY A 683 -13.15 0.73 -10.15
N ILE A 684 -12.82 2.01 -10.34
CA ILE A 684 -13.75 3.13 -10.14
C ILE A 684 -14.54 3.32 -11.44
N SER A 685 -15.71 2.69 -11.49
CA SER A 685 -16.63 2.71 -12.63
C SER A 685 -18.00 3.27 -12.27
N VAL A 686 -18.79 3.55 -13.31
CA VAL A 686 -20.17 4.06 -13.22
C VAL A 686 -21.13 3.11 -13.92
N PRO A 687 -22.44 3.16 -13.62
CA PRO A 687 -23.45 2.36 -14.32
C PRO A 687 -23.36 2.53 -15.85
N GLY A 688 -23.39 1.43 -16.59
CA GLY A 688 -23.26 1.38 -18.04
C GLY A 688 -21.84 1.10 -18.56
N ILE A 689 -20.84 1.02 -17.67
CA ILE A 689 -19.47 0.57 -17.99
C ILE A 689 -19.08 -0.51 -16.96
N ALA A 690 -18.94 -1.74 -17.43
CA ALA A 690 -18.63 -2.91 -16.62
C ALA A 690 -17.27 -3.52 -17.00
N MET A 691 -16.77 -4.41 -16.13
CA MET A 691 -15.50 -5.10 -16.31
C MET A 691 -15.69 -6.35 -17.17
N SER A 692 -14.71 -6.68 -18.01
CA SER A 692 -14.66 -7.97 -18.71
C SER A 692 -13.82 -8.99 -17.92
N ASN A 693 -13.73 -10.23 -18.42
CA ASN A 693 -12.90 -11.29 -17.83
C ASN A 693 -11.41 -11.22 -18.26
N ASP A 694 -10.97 -10.10 -18.86
CA ASP A 694 -9.55 -9.84 -19.14
C ASP A 694 -8.72 -9.99 -17.85
N LYS A 695 -7.80 -10.95 -17.84
CA LYS A 695 -7.02 -11.34 -16.64
C LYS A 695 -6.14 -10.20 -16.13
N LEU A 696 -5.63 -9.36 -17.02
CA LEU A 696 -4.86 -8.19 -16.65
C LEU A 696 -5.79 -7.15 -15.99
N LEU A 697 -6.95 -6.87 -16.59
CA LEU A 697 -7.94 -5.94 -16.00
C LEU A 697 -8.38 -6.40 -14.61
N GLN A 698 -8.75 -7.68 -14.46
CA GLN A 698 -9.25 -8.23 -13.20
C GLN A 698 -8.26 -8.03 -12.04
N SER A 699 -6.97 -8.23 -12.29
CA SER A 699 -5.91 -7.99 -11.29
C SER A 699 -5.79 -6.50 -10.93
N ARG A 700 -5.96 -5.60 -11.90
CA ARG A 700 -5.83 -4.15 -11.72
C ARG A 700 -6.94 -3.56 -10.83
N ILE A 701 -8.16 -4.10 -10.89
CA ILE A 701 -9.31 -3.58 -10.13
C ILE A 701 -9.00 -3.45 -8.64
N HIS A 702 -8.32 -4.45 -8.06
CA HIS A 702 -7.90 -4.43 -6.66
C HIS A 702 -6.62 -3.60 -6.44
N ALA A 703 -5.58 -3.83 -7.24
CA ALA A 703 -4.23 -3.31 -6.99
C ALA A 703 -4.15 -1.78 -6.86
N TYR A 704 -4.96 -1.04 -7.62
CA TYR A 704 -4.91 0.42 -7.62
C TYR A 704 -5.42 1.01 -6.30
N SER A 705 -6.59 0.57 -5.83
CA SER A 705 -7.15 1.05 -4.57
C SER A 705 -6.28 0.67 -3.38
N ASP A 706 -5.66 -0.52 -3.41
CA ASP A 706 -4.72 -0.97 -2.38
C ASP A 706 -3.49 -0.05 -2.30
N THR A 707 -2.79 0.18 -3.43
CA THR A 707 -1.60 1.04 -3.42
C THR A 707 -1.90 2.48 -3.02
N GLN A 708 -3.10 3.01 -3.27
CA GLN A 708 -3.47 4.35 -2.77
C GLN A 708 -3.60 4.40 -1.25
N ARG A 709 -4.08 3.34 -0.60
CA ARG A 709 -4.16 3.29 0.86
C ARG A 709 -2.79 3.37 1.51
N TYR A 710 -1.79 2.72 0.91
CA TYR A 710 -0.40 2.86 1.33
C TYR A 710 0.17 4.26 1.06
N ARG A 711 -0.11 4.82 -0.13
CA ARG A 711 0.50 6.07 -0.60
C ARG A 711 -0.08 7.34 0.03
N LEU A 712 -1.40 7.36 0.23
CA LEU A 712 -2.17 8.54 0.61
C LEU A 712 -2.97 8.37 1.91
N GLY A 713 -3.13 7.12 2.38
CA GLY A 713 -3.93 6.80 3.56
C GLY A 713 -5.34 6.30 3.23
N ALA A 714 -6.05 5.84 4.26
CA ALA A 714 -7.36 5.20 4.14
C ALA A 714 -8.43 6.10 3.48
N ASN A 715 -8.39 7.41 3.79
CA ASN A 715 -9.39 8.39 3.36
C ASN A 715 -8.98 9.17 2.10
N TYR A 716 -8.13 8.62 1.24
CA TYR A 716 -7.59 9.32 0.05
C TYR A 716 -8.65 9.85 -0.92
N GLN A 717 -9.85 9.27 -0.94
CA GLN A 717 -10.99 9.72 -1.75
C GLN A 717 -11.57 11.06 -1.27
N GLN A 718 -11.29 11.49 -0.04
CA GLN A 718 -11.71 12.78 0.49
C GLN A 718 -10.79 13.93 0.07
N LEU A 719 -9.61 13.63 -0.49
CA LEU A 719 -8.72 14.67 -1.02
C LEU A 719 -9.45 15.43 -2.14
N PRO A 720 -9.38 16.78 -2.21
CA PRO A 720 -10.21 17.58 -3.11
C PRO A 720 -10.16 17.19 -4.60
N ILE A 721 -9.01 16.70 -5.06
CA ILE A 721 -8.82 16.22 -6.45
C ILE A 721 -9.36 14.81 -6.70
N ASN A 722 -9.62 14.02 -5.66
CA ASN A 722 -10.18 12.68 -5.77
C ASN A 722 -11.69 12.65 -5.47
N ALA A 723 -12.16 13.57 -4.62
CA ALA A 723 -13.54 13.63 -4.19
C ALA A 723 -14.51 13.74 -5.38
N PRO A 724 -15.59 12.93 -5.40
CA PRO A 724 -16.63 13.06 -6.40
C PRO A 724 -17.29 14.43 -6.31
N LYS A 725 -17.83 14.91 -7.44
CA LYS A 725 -18.58 16.18 -7.49
C LYS A 725 -20.08 15.98 -7.34
N CYS A 726 -20.55 14.74 -7.33
CA CYS A 726 -21.92 14.37 -6.97
C CYS A 726 -22.02 14.09 -5.47
N PRO A 727 -23.23 14.16 -4.88
CA PRO A 727 -23.47 13.67 -3.53
C PRO A 727 -23.01 12.22 -3.37
N TYR A 728 -22.45 11.89 -2.22
CA TYR A 728 -22.09 10.52 -1.86
C TYR A 728 -22.48 10.26 -0.40
N HIS A 729 -23.13 9.13 -0.17
CA HIS A 729 -23.59 8.70 1.16
C HIS A 729 -23.29 7.21 1.31
N ASN A 730 -22.53 6.86 2.35
CA ASN A 730 -22.17 5.49 2.69
C ASN A 730 -21.87 5.39 4.19
N ASN A 731 -21.68 4.17 4.67
CA ASN A 731 -21.40 3.86 6.07
C ASN A 731 -19.89 3.61 6.31
N HIS A 732 -19.00 4.28 5.57
CA HIS A 732 -17.56 4.25 5.85
C HIS A 732 -17.19 5.36 6.84
N HIS A 733 -16.59 5.00 7.97
CA HIS A 733 -16.25 5.93 9.05
C HIS A 733 -14.77 5.86 9.44
N ASP A 734 -14.35 6.83 10.25
CA ASP A 734 -13.03 6.88 10.90
C ASP A 734 -11.84 6.82 9.93
N GLY A 735 -10.75 6.15 10.31
CA GLY A 735 -9.51 6.12 9.56
C GLY A 735 -8.66 7.39 9.71
N ALA A 736 -7.35 7.24 9.49
CA ALA A 736 -6.41 8.36 9.61
C ALA A 736 -6.79 9.52 8.68
N MET A 737 -6.66 10.75 9.19
CA MET A 737 -6.93 12.00 8.45
C MET A 737 -8.33 12.03 7.81
N ASN A 738 -9.36 11.57 8.52
CA ASN A 738 -10.74 11.73 8.10
C ASN A 738 -11.20 13.19 8.29
N PHE A 739 -11.60 13.84 7.20
CA PHE A 739 -12.16 15.19 7.19
C PHE A 739 -13.67 15.20 6.99
N GLY A 740 -14.28 14.03 6.84
CA GLY A 740 -15.72 13.85 6.68
C GLY A 740 -16.47 14.40 7.90
N GLN A 741 -17.58 15.08 7.63
CA GLN A 741 -18.51 15.55 8.65
C GLN A 741 -19.76 14.67 8.55
N THR A 742 -19.93 13.78 9.53
CA THR A 742 -21.14 12.97 9.68
C THR A 742 -21.83 13.39 10.97
N SER A 743 -23.17 13.43 10.94
CA SER A 743 -24.00 13.78 12.09
C SER A 743 -25.06 12.72 12.37
N GLU A 744 -25.07 11.66 11.56
CA GLU A 744 -25.96 10.53 11.66
C GLU A 744 -25.59 9.65 12.87
N GLU A 745 -26.60 9.15 13.59
CA GLU A 745 -26.43 8.16 14.67
C GLU A 745 -26.29 6.73 14.13
N VAL A 746 -26.64 6.51 12.86
CA VAL A 746 -26.64 5.20 12.19
C VAL A 746 -25.51 5.13 11.17
N ASN A 747 -24.54 4.26 11.45
CA ASN A 747 -23.40 3.94 10.59
C ASN A 747 -23.41 2.48 10.10
N TYR A 748 -24.59 1.86 10.06
CA TYR A 748 -24.80 0.48 9.63
C TYR A 748 -26.10 0.34 8.84
N TRP A 749 -26.25 -0.77 8.10
CA TRP A 749 -27.46 -1.06 7.32
C TRP A 749 -27.73 -2.58 7.30
N PRO A 750 -29.00 -3.03 7.43
CA PRO A 750 -30.21 -2.23 7.64
C PRO A 750 -30.36 -1.72 9.08
N SER A 751 -31.13 -0.64 9.27
CA SER A 751 -31.47 -0.09 10.59
C SER A 751 -32.99 0.05 10.75
N LEU A 752 -33.48 -0.14 11.98
CA LEU A 752 -34.89 0.10 12.36
C LEU A 752 -35.15 1.56 12.76
N SER A 753 -34.10 2.37 12.92
CA SER A 753 -34.23 3.81 13.14
C SER A 753 -34.77 4.46 11.86
N GLU A 754 -36.02 4.92 11.87
CA GLU A 754 -36.66 5.51 10.69
C GLU A 754 -35.88 6.74 10.20
N ASN A 755 -35.67 6.83 8.88
CA ASN A 755 -35.03 7.96 8.18
C ASN A 755 -33.57 8.28 8.55
N GLN A 756 -32.81 7.31 9.06
CA GLN A 756 -31.38 7.50 9.34
C GLN A 756 -30.53 6.47 8.55
N GLY A 757 -29.84 6.94 7.52
CA GLY A 757 -28.82 6.18 6.77
C GLY A 757 -29.02 6.12 5.25
N PRO A 758 -27.98 5.72 4.49
CA PRO A 758 -28.06 5.53 3.05
C PRO A 758 -29.00 4.37 2.69
N VAL A 759 -29.74 4.52 1.59
CA VAL A 759 -30.64 3.49 1.06
C VAL A 759 -30.12 2.95 -0.27
N ASP A 760 -30.55 1.72 -0.61
CA ASP A 760 -30.29 1.16 -1.93
C ASP A 760 -30.83 2.07 -3.03
N ALA A 761 -30.12 2.14 -4.16
CA ALA A 761 -30.47 3.02 -5.28
C ALA A 761 -31.84 2.71 -5.93
N GLY A 762 -32.53 1.65 -5.51
CA GLY A 762 -33.85 1.24 -6.01
C GLY A 762 -33.87 0.78 -7.47
N ARG A 763 -32.74 0.89 -8.17
CA ARG A 763 -32.48 0.35 -9.50
C ARG A 763 -31.54 -0.85 -9.35
N GLY A 764 -31.83 -1.95 -10.04
CA GLY A 764 -30.91 -3.09 -10.10
C GLY A 764 -29.55 -2.63 -10.61
N ASP A 765 -28.48 -3.34 -10.23
CA ASP A 765 -27.14 -2.98 -10.67
C ASP A 765 -26.97 -3.31 -12.16
N ILE A 766 -26.91 -2.23 -12.96
CA ILE A 766 -26.79 -2.27 -14.42
C ILE A 766 -25.44 -2.88 -14.84
N ASN A 767 -24.41 -2.84 -13.98
CA ASN A 767 -23.08 -3.36 -14.31
C ASN A 767 -22.91 -4.86 -13.99
N LEU A 768 -23.93 -5.52 -13.41
CA LEU A 768 -23.85 -6.96 -13.15
C LEU A 768 -23.82 -7.75 -14.45
N SER A 769 -22.71 -8.44 -14.69
CA SER A 769 -22.57 -9.40 -15.78
C SER A 769 -23.66 -10.48 -15.68
N LYS A 770 -24.40 -10.69 -16.77
CA LYS A 770 -25.39 -11.77 -16.90
C LYS A 770 -24.77 -13.12 -17.24
N GLU A 771 -23.45 -13.18 -17.45
CA GLU A 771 -22.70 -14.38 -17.75
C GLU A 771 -22.74 -15.39 -16.58
N SER A 772 -23.21 -16.60 -16.84
CA SER A 772 -23.25 -17.67 -15.84
C SER A 772 -21.94 -18.46 -15.82
N LEU A 773 -21.28 -18.49 -14.67
CA LEU A 773 -20.08 -19.31 -14.43
C LEU A 773 -20.41 -20.73 -13.92
N ALA A 774 -21.68 -21.13 -13.92
CA ALA A 774 -22.11 -22.45 -13.45
C ALA A 774 -21.48 -23.57 -14.30
N GLY A 775 -20.73 -24.47 -13.64
CA GLY A 775 -20.03 -25.58 -14.30
C GLY A 775 -18.67 -25.23 -14.89
N ALA A 776 -18.17 -23.99 -14.70
CA ALA A 776 -16.84 -23.61 -15.13
C ALA A 776 -15.75 -24.36 -14.35
N GLU A 777 -14.72 -24.82 -15.05
CA GLU A 777 -13.55 -25.45 -14.45
C GLU A 777 -12.61 -24.39 -13.85
N ARG A 778 -12.02 -24.70 -12.69
CA ARG A 778 -11.01 -23.84 -12.06
C ARG A 778 -9.63 -24.26 -12.53
N THR A 779 -9.00 -23.43 -13.36
CA THR A 779 -7.67 -23.71 -13.94
C THR A 779 -6.67 -22.59 -13.66
N LYS A 780 -5.38 -22.87 -13.90
CA LYS A 780 -4.28 -21.90 -13.91
C LYS A 780 -3.56 -21.99 -15.26
N GLU A 781 -4.29 -21.68 -16.32
CA GLU A 781 -3.85 -21.89 -17.70
C GLU A 781 -3.85 -20.59 -18.49
N ASN A 782 -3.11 -20.57 -19.60
CA ASN A 782 -3.18 -19.47 -20.55
C ASN A 782 -4.51 -19.52 -21.33
N ILE A 783 -4.88 -18.39 -21.94
CA ILE A 783 -6.01 -18.37 -22.89
C ILE A 783 -5.71 -19.29 -24.09
N PRO A 784 -6.71 -19.96 -24.70
CA PRO A 784 -6.46 -20.89 -25.80
C PRO A 784 -5.96 -20.22 -27.10
N LYS A 785 -6.48 -19.03 -27.44
CA LYS A 785 -6.19 -18.32 -28.70
C LYS A 785 -5.09 -17.27 -28.50
N THR A 786 -3.86 -17.73 -28.24
CA THR A 786 -2.75 -16.83 -27.87
C THR A 786 -2.24 -15.97 -29.03
N ASN A 787 -2.06 -16.55 -30.22
CA ASN A 787 -1.55 -15.91 -31.44
C ASN A 787 -0.45 -14.86 -31.18
N ASP A 788 0.66 -15.29 -30.57
CA ASP A 788 1.67 -14.38 -30.02
C ASP A 788 2.40 -13.51 -31.05
N PHE A 789 2.57 -13.99 -32.29
CA PHE A 789 3.55 -13.42 -33.22
C PHE A 789 2.96 -12.66 -34.41
N GLN A 790 1.70 -12.94 -34.80
CA GLN A 790 1.13 -12.41 -36.05
C GLN A 790 1.08 -10.88 -36.08
N GLN A 791 0.50 -10.25 -35.05
CA GLN A 791 0.36 -8.79 -35.00
C GLN A 791 1.71 -8.07 -34.90
N ALA A 792 2.70 -8.65 -34.22
CA ALA A 792 4.06 -8.12 -34.18
C ALA A 792 4.70 -8.12 -35.59
N GLY A 793 4.53 -9.22 -36.34
CA GLY A 793 4.98 -9.32 -37.74
C GLY A 793 4.27 -8.36 -38.68
N GLU A 794 2.95 -8.23 -38.56
CA GLU A 794 2.16 -7.26 -39.34
C GLU A 794 2.65 -5.84 -39.09
N ARG A 795 2.90 -5.50 -37.83
CA ARG A 795 3.41 -4.19 -37.45
C ARG A 795 4.81 -3.92 -38.00
N TRP A 796 5.72 -4.89 -37.95
CA TRP A 796 7.04 -4.78 -38.59
C TRP A 796 6.92 -4.47 -40.09
N ARG A 797 6.03 -5.19 -40.80
CA ARG A 797 5.81 -5.00 -42.24
C ARG A 797 5.25 -3.62 -42.57
N GLN A 798 4.47 -3.02 -41.66
CA GLN A 798 3.91 -1.67 -41.82
C GLN A 798 4.90 -0.53 -41.53
N MET A 799 6.02 -0.79 -40.84
CA MET A 799 7.05 0.22 -40.60
C MET A 799 7.78 0.59 -41.89
N ASP A 800 8.04 1.88 -42.09
CA ASP A 800 8.95 2.35 -43.13
C ASP A 800 10.42 1.99 -42.80
N GLN A 801 11.30 2.07 -43.80
CA GLN A 801 12.71 1.67 -43.65
C GLN A 801 13.42 2.40 -42.51
N GLY A 802 13.14 3.69 -42.28
CA GLY A 802 13.77 4.47 -41.23
C GLY A 802 13.36 3.98 -39.83
N ARG A 803 12.05 3.74 -39.63
CA ARG A 803 11.53 3.15 -38.39
C ARG A 803 12.07 1.74 -38.13
N ARG A 804 12.12 0.91 -39.18
CA ARG A 804 12.71 -0.44 -39.09
C ARG A 804 14.15 -0.41 -38.60
N GLU A 805 14.97 0.49 -39.13
CA GLU A 805 16.37 0.64 -38.70
C GLU A 805 16.51 1.10 -37.25
N ARG A 806 15.67 2.03 -36.78
CA ARG A 806 15.65 2.46 -35.37
C ARG A 806 15.22 1.33 -34.44
N PHE A 807 14.15 0.61 -34.78
CA PHE A 807 13.70 -0.58 -34.04
C PHE A 807 14.83 -1.61 -33.93
N LEU A 808 15.47 -1.95 -35.05
CA LEU A 808 16.60 -2.89 -35.09
C LEU A 808 17.78 -2.43 -34.23
N LYS A 809 18.13 -1.14 -34.28
CA LYS A 809 19.19 -0.55 -33.44
C LYS A 809 18.90 -0.79 -31.96
N HIS A 810 17.67 -0.58 -31.50
CA HIS A 810 17.31 -0.74 -30.09
C HIS A 810 17.29 -2.21 -29.64
N ILE A 811 16.61 -3.09 -30.37
CA ILE A 811 16.52 -4.50 -29.96
C ILE A 811 17.90 -5.18 -30.01
N VAL A 812 18.71 -4.89 -31.03
CA VAL A 812 20.09 -5.41 -31.11
C VAL A 812 20.95 -4.85 -29.98
N SER A 813 20.78 -3.58 -29.60
CA SER A 813 21.49 -3.01 -28.45
C SER A 813 21.22 -3.81 -27.18
N TRP A 814 19.96 -4.10 -26.85
CA TRP A 814 19.61 -4.89 -25.66
C TRP A 814 20.13 -6.34 -25.76
N MET A 815 20.03 -6.96 -26.94
CA MET A 815 20.51 -8.32 -27.17
C MET A 815 22.03 -8.46 -27.10
N THR A 816 22.77 -7.38 -27.35
CA THR A 816 24.25 -7.38 -27.36
C THR A 816 24.86 -6.87 -26.06
N GLU A 817 24.05 -6.51 -25.07
CA GLU A 817 24.53 -6.18 -23.73
C GLU A 817 25.37 -7.33 -23.14
N PRO A 818 26.45 -7.04 -22.38
CA PRO A 818 27.41 -8.05 -21.94
C PRO A 818 26.83 -9.22 -21.14
N LYS A 819 25.73 -8.98 -20.39
CA LYS A 819 25.06 -10.00 -19.57
C LYS A 819 23.93 -10.72 -20.30
N CYS A 820 23.55 -10.29 -21.50
CA CYS A 820 22.57 -10.99 -22.32
C CYS A 820 23.21 -12.27 -22.87
N ASN A 821 22.88 -13.40 -22.26
CA ASN A 821 23.49 -14.69 -22.60
C ASN A 821 22.96 -15.26 -23.93
N GLN A 822 23.67 -16.25 -24.48
CA GLN A 822 23.32 -16.83 -25.78
C GLN A 822 21.92 -17.45 -25.81
N ARG A 823 21.46 -18.07 -24.71
CA ARG A 823 20.13 -18.70 -24.64
C ARG A 823 19.02 -17.66 -24.81
N VAL A 824 19.13 -16.51 -24.14
CA VAL A 824 18.17 -15.40 -24.29
C VAL A 824 18.18 -14.91 -25.73
N ARG A 825 19.35 -14.75 -26.35
CA ARG A 825 19.46 -14.33 -27.75
C ARG A 825 18.80 -15.31 -28.71
N ASP A 826 19.02 -16.62 -28.52
CA ASP A 826 18.45 -17.67 -29.38
C ASP A 826 16.93 -17.70 -29.32
N VAL A 827 16.34 -17.52 -28.13
CA VAL A 827 14.88 -17.42 -27.96
C VAL A 827 14.34 -16.20 -28.70
N TRP A 828 14.96 -15.03 -28.53
CA TRP A 828 14.52 -13.82 -29.21
C TRP A 828 14.66 -13.90 -30.73
N VAL A 829 15.76 -14.47 -31.24
CA VAL A 829 15.89 -14.73 -32.69
C VAL A 829 14.75 -15.64 -33.17
N SER A 830 14.42 -16.70 -32.42
CA SER A 830 13.29 -17.58 -32.75
C SER A 830 11.94 -16.85 -32.76
N TYR A 831 11.66 -16.03 -31.74
CA TYR A 831 10.43 -15.24 -31.68
C TYR A 831 10.32 -14.26 -32.84
N TRP A 832 11.40 -13.54 -33.16
CA TRP A 832 11.40 -12.61 -34.29
C TRP A 832 11.25 -13.32 -35.63
N SER A 833 11.85 -14.49 -35.82
CA SER A 833 11.62 -15.34 -37.00
C SER A 833 10.18 -15.82 -37.13
N GLN A 834 9.47 -16.06 -36.03
CA GLN A 834 8.04 -16.39 -36.04
C GLN A 834 7.14 -15.19 -36.36
N CYS A 835 7.57 -13.98 -36.00
CA CYS A 835 6.89 -12.75 -36.39
C CYS A 835 7.06 -12.48 -37.90
N ASP A 836 8.30 -12.55 -38.37
CA ASP A 836 8.67 -12.32 -39.77
C ASP A 836 10.06 -12.93 -40.06
N GLU A 837 10.18 -13.72 -41.12
CA GLU A 837 11.41 -14.45 -41.43
C GLU A 837 12.61 -13.50 -41.70
N GLU A 838 12.37 -12.42 -42.43
CA GLU A 838 13.41 -11.43 -42.75
C GLU A 838 13.89 -10.72 -41.49
N LEU A 839 12.95 -10.35 -40.60
CA LEU A 839 13.26 -9.72 -39.32
C LEU A 839 14.21 -10.58 -38.47
N GLY A 840 13.87 -11.85 -38.29
CA GLY A 840 14.69 -12.79 -37.52
C GLY A 840 16.09 -12.97 -38.12
N GLN A 841 16.20 -13.07 -39.45
CA GLN A 841 17.49 -13.17 -40.14
C GLN A 841 18.36 -11.93 -39.96
N ILE A 842 17.79 -10.72 -40.06
CA ILE A 842 18.52 -9.47 -39.87
C ILE A 842 19.02 -9.34 -38.44
N ILE A 843 18.17 -9.61 -37.44
CA ILE A 843 18.56 -9.54 -36.03
C ILE A 843 19.66 -10.56 -35.72
N ALA A 844 19.50 -11.81 -36.15
CA ALA A 844 20.51 -12.86 -35.94
C ALA A 844 21.89 -12.44 -36.48
N LYS A 845 21.91 -11.90 -37.71
CA LYS A 845 23.15 -11.42 -38.35
C LYS A 845 23.78 -10.27 -37.57
N ARG A 846 23.02 -9.23 -37.20
CA ARG A 846 23.55 -8.05 -36.50
C ARG A 846 24.07 -8.41 -35.10
N VAL A 847 23.35 -9.24 -34.36
CA VAL A 847 23.78 -9.73 -33.04
C VAL A 847 25.07 -10.54 -33.17
N GLN A 848 25.19 -11.37 -34.20
CA GLN A 848 26.41 -12.15 -34.46
C GLN A 848 27.61 -11.24 -34.75
N GLU A 849 27.44 -10.25 -35.62
CA GLU A 849 28.48 -9.28 -35.99
C GLU A 849 28.99 -8.49 -34.78
N MET A 850 28.11 -8.09 -33.86
CA MET A 850 28.48 -7.33 -32.66
C MET A 850 29.10 -8.17 -31.54
N THR A 851 28.82 -9.47 -31.49
CA THR A 851 29.23 -10.35 -30.37
C THR A 851 30.37 -11.30 -30.70
N GLY A 852 30.77 -11.38 -31.99
CA GLY A 852 31.91 -12.17 -32.45
C GLY A 852 31.71 -13.71 -32.40
N GLY A 853 30.49 -14.18 -32.13
CA GLY A 853 30.14 -15.61 -32.03
C GLY A 853 29.84 -16.28 -33.39
N LYS A 854 29.89 -17.61 -33.46
CA LYS A 854 29.33 -18.41 -34.58
C LYS A 854 27.84 -18.63 -34.33
N ALA A 855 26.98 -18.27 -35.28
CA ALA A 855 25.53 -18.51 -35.18
C ALA A 855 25.21 -20.00 -34.97
N GLY A 856 24.30 -20.28 -34.03
CA GLY A 856 23.45 -21.48 -34.14
C GLY A 856 22.53 -21.30 -35.34
N SER A 857 22.30 -22.36 -36.11
CA SER A 857 21.44 -22.24 -37.29
C SER A 857 19.99 -21.96 -36.88
N PRO A 858 19.15 -21.38 -37.75
CA PRO A 858 17.71 -21.24 -37.50
C PRO A 858 17.02 -22.57 -37.11
N ALA A 859 17.58 -23.71 -37.54
CA ALA A 859 17.10 -25.04 -37.19
C ALA A 859 17.41 -25.45 -35.73
N ASP A 860 18.50 -24.94 -35.14
CA ASP A 860 18.88 -25.22 -33.75
C ASP A 860 18.05 -24.37 -32.75
N ALA A 861 17.65 -23.16 -33.15
CA ALA A 861 16.81 -22.25 -32.34
C ALA A 861 15.37 -22.77 -32.15
N ASN A 862 14.81 -23.45 -33.16
CA ASN A 862 13.47 -24.07 -33.07
C ASN A 862 13.40 -25.18 -32.02
N HIS A 863 14.51 -25.86 -31.74
CA HIS A 863 14.57 -26.94 -30.74
C HIS A 863 14.65 -26.41 -29.29
N ALA A 864 15.17 -25.19 -29.10
CA ALA A 864 15.20 -24.53 -27.80
C ALA A 864 13.83 -23.95 -27.40
N ALA A 865 13.07 -23.43 -28.38
CA ALA A 865 11.73 -22.88 -28.16
C ALA A 865 10.66 -23.95 -27.83
N THR A 866 10.88 -25.23 -28.15
CA THR A 866 9.95 -26.32 -27.76
C THR A 866 10.18 -26.84 -26.34
N LYS A 867 11.24 -26.39 -25.65
CA LYS A 867 11.63 -26.82 -24.29
C LYS A 867 11.54 -25.73 -23.23
N ALA A 868 11.37 -24.47 -23.63
CA ALA A 868 11.07 -23.34 -22.76
C ALA A 868 9.57 -23.06 -22.86
#